data_AF-E1Z7W6-F1
#
_entry.id   AF-E1Z7W6-F1
#
_cell.length_a   1.000
_cell.length_b   1.000
_cell.length_c   1.000
_cell.angle_alpha   90.00
_cell.angle_beta   90.00
_cell.angle_gamma   90.00
#
_symmetry.space_group_name_H-M   'P 1'
#
loop_
_entity.id
_entity.type
_entity.pdbx_description
1 polymer ?
#
loop_
_entity_poly.entity_id
_entity_poly.type
_entity_poly.pdbx_seq_one_letter_code
_entity_poly.pdbx_strand_id
1 'polypeptide(L)'
;MDGCGWAATSSRASTGLAAHSTTGSRRAFSRSLSSKPAKGFPTYLGLRGQHAAAPAADGVAAMKAAAAPAAASVAVEKLQTASSPVNLHEVADAEQLLEELDACGVGLIASLKNEYKHDIVEKALVALGCMEHRGACSADDVSGDGAGLMTKLPWELFKAEMPQLKEETTGVGMMFIPNDDALEARCKEIFEKVAKDENFKVVAWREVPVDVSAVGPIALKTMPRMRQVFIESQAGLTGDELERELFIVRKLMEKEKAAALGEDHWDFYACTLSSRTIVYKGMLNSSAVGRFFVDLRDERFTTPFAIYHRRFSTNTVPKWPLAQPMRVLGHNGEINTLQGNLNWVASRQAGLRNEVIHFYEYYEGLQEGWDGPALLVFSDGIKVGARLDRNGLRPARFWQTADDMVYVASEVGVLGDVLSNAGNVVAKGRLGPGQMVCADLAAGTFRTNTEIARDVATRAPYGDWVKSCARKLSELNASKVLGECQLDASEALRLQAAVGYGQEDTQMIIESMAQTGAEPTFCMGDDCPLPVLAGTPHMLYDYFKQRFAQVTNPPIDPLREGLVMSLEMRLGGRGNLLQPGQGSYNQIMLKSPVLLESELEAVRGDSALAAQTFSLHYAAGQPDAMQQALAELCKTVEAAVRAGCQCVALEKGILKILSKMGISLLSCYHGAQIFEAYGLGREVVDTAFVGSVSRIGGMSLADIQRETEAFWAKGFPDKALTKLDDYGFIQSRPKGEYHANNQAMSKLLHKAIGLGGKGSAGQAAFDAYTQHFKQAPVHVLRDMLELDSGLQPVPIEEVESAAGEARGAVS
;
A
#
# COMPACT_ATOMS: atom_id res chain seq x y z
N MET A 1 40.90 27.46 48.00
CA MET A 1 40.72 28.92 48.16
C MET A 1 39.61 29.32 47.21
N ASP A 2 38.65 30.08 47.73
CA ASP A 2 37.68 30.98 47.10
C ASP A 2 36.93 30.52 45.82
N GLY A 3 35.60 30.54 45.73
CA GLY A 3 34.58 30.89 46.73
C GLY A 3 33.47 31.77 46.16
N CYS A 4 32.20 31.36 46.34
CA CYS A 4 30.97 32.04 45.84
C CYS A 4 30.81 32.14 44.31
N GLY A 5 29.60 32.33 43.77
CA GLY A 5 28.28 32.16 44.38
C GLY A 5 27.17 33.07 43.81
N TRP A 6 25.92 32.61 43.96
CA TRP A 6 24.65 33.36 43.92
C TRP A 6 24.06 33.86 42.59
N ALA A 7 22.89 33.28 42.27
CA ALA A 7 21.57 33.91 42.02
C ALA A 7 21.41 35.15 41.10
N ALA A 8 20.34 35.12 40.29
CA ALA A 8 19.73 36.29 39.68
C ALA A 8 18.21 36.33 39.98
N THR A 9 17.66 37.53 40.23
CA THR A 9 16.28 37.77 40.66
C THR A 9 15.47 38.59 39.64
N SER A 10 14.16 38.67 39.86
CA SER A 10 13.18 39.37 39.01
C SER A 10 13.19 40.90 39.14
N SER A 11 12.89 41.62 38.06
CA SER A 11 12.19 42.93 38.13
C SER A 11 11.48 43.31 36.80
N ARG A 12 10.56 44.28 36.87
CA ARG A 12 9.81 44.90 35.74
C ARG A 12 10.04 46.43 35.75
N ALA A 13 10.01 47.08 34.58
CA ALA A 13 9.61 48.50 34.35
C ALA A 13 9.70 48.78 32.82
N SER A 14 8.63 49.15 32.08
CA SER A 14 8.04 50.51 31.89
C SER A 14 9.04 51.58 31.42
N THR A 15 8.81 52.42 30.42
CA THR A 15 7.60 53.23 30.06
C THR A 15 7.39 53.30 28.53
N GLY A 16 6.37 53.93 27.91
CA GLY A 16 5.19 54.73 28.29
C GLY A 16 4.39 55.02 26.98
N LEU A 17 3.34 55.84 26.82
CA LEU A 17 2.43 56.64 27.65
C LEU A 17 1.56 57.45 26.65
N ALA A 18 0.27 57.14 26.49
CA ALA A 18 -0.73 58.06 25.90
C ALA A 18 -2.13 57.56 26.28
N ALA A 19 -3.07 58.46 26.59
CA ALA A 19 -4.37 58.08 27.13
C ALA A 19 -5.43 59.15 26.85
N HIS A 20 -6.71 58.76 26.76
CA HIS A 20 -7.86 59.55 27.21
C HIS A 20 -9.11 58.67 27.39
N SER A 21 -9.99 59.10 28.29
CA SER A 21 -11.33 58.53 28.56
C SER A 21 -12.41 59.31 27.75
N THR A 22 -13.73 59.18 27.86
CA THR A 22 -14.63 58.79 28.97
C THR A 22 -16.07 58.58 28.46
N THR A 23 -16.93 57.82 29.16
CA THR A 23 -18.42 57.78 29.03
C THR A 23 -19.03 57.34 27.67
N GLY A 24 -20.28 56.87 27.56
CA GLY A 24 -21.26 56.45 28.59
C GLY A 24 -22.73 56.46 28.10
N SER A 25 -23.61 55.74 28.81
CA SER A 25 -25.09 55.76 28.73
C SER A 25 -25.84 54.98 27.63
N ARG A 26 -27.13 54.73 27.89
CA ARG A 26 -28.14 54.05 27.04
C ARG A 26 -29.11 55.07 26.43
N ARG A 27 -29.67 54.81 25.23
CA ARG A 27 -31.12 54.93 24.92
C ARG A 27 -31.47 54.46 23.50
N ALA A 28 -32.77 54.43 23.19
CA ALA A 28 -33.37 53.93 21.94
C ALA A 28 -34.17 55.05 21.21
N PHE A 29 -35.03 54.65 20.25
CA PHE A 29 -35.89 55.44 19.32
C PHE A 29 -35.22 55.89 18.00
N SER A 30 -35.93 56.11 16.88
CA SER A 30 -37.14 55.44 16.30
C SER A 30 -37.53 56.02 14.92
N ARG A 31 -37.95 55.18 13.96
CA ARG A 31 -38.72 55.55 12.72
C ARG A 31 -37.95 56.51 11.76
N SER A 32 -38.41 56.88 10.54
CA SER A 32 -39.72 56.73 9.85
C SER A 32 -39.64 56.81 8.31
N LEU A 33 -40.54 56.10 7.58
CA LEU A 33 -41.14 56.47 6.27
C LEU A 33 -40.19 56.56 5.03
N SER A 34 -40.59 56.49 3.74
CA SER A 34 -41.84 56.25 2.98
C SER A 34 -41.50 56.03 1.48
N SER A 35 -42.29 55.41 0.57
CA SER A 35 -43.48 54.52 0.66
C SER A 35 -43.92 54.02 -0.74
N LYS A 36 -44.48 52.79 -0.82
CA LYS A 36 -45.71 52.27 -1.54
C LYS A 36 -46.35 53.00 -2.76
N PRO A 37 -47.31 52.37 -3.50
CA PRO A 37 -47.85 50.98 -3.51
C PRO A 37 -47.65 50.32 -4.91
N ALA A 38 -48.41 49.41 -5.55
CA ALA A 38 -49.59 48.51 -5.36
C ALA A 38 -49.45 47.34 -6.39
N LYS A 39 -50.25 46.27 -6.57
CA LYS A 39 -51.54 45.68 -6.10
C LYS A 39 -51.32 44.13 -6.00
N GLY A 40 -52.25 43.21 -5.68
CA GLY A 40 -53.64 43.27 -5.21
C GLY A 40 -54.17 41.86 -4.82
N PHE A 41 -55.13 41.81 -3.89
CA PHE A 41 -55.87 40.62 -3.34
C PHE A 41 -57.32 40.57 -3.94
N PRO A 42 -58.30 39.68 -3.59
CA PRO A 42 -58.54 38.84 -2.39
C PRO A 42 -58.56 37.31 -2.72
N THR A 43 -59.22 36.32 -2.09
CA THR A 43 -60.30 36.12 -1.05
C THR A 43 -60.23 34.61 -0.60
N TYR A 44 -60.68 34.07 0.55
CA TYR A 44 -61.17 34.58 1.85
C TYR A 44 -61.07 33.47 2.95
N LEU A 45 -61.94 33.46 3.98
CA LEU A 45 -62.05 32.47 5.09
C LEU A 45 -63.40 31.71 5.10
N GLY A 46 -63.51 30.55 5.80
CA GLY A 46 -64.82 29.85 5.95
C GLY A 46 -64.97 28.58 6.83
N LEU A 47 -64.76 28.67 8.15
CA LEU A 47 -65.50 28.00 9.28
C LEU A 47 -65.98 26.50 9.28
N ARG A 48 -65.58 25.78 10.35
CA ARG A 48 -66.33 24.87 11.28
C ARG A 48 -67.48 23.93 10.82
N GLY A 49 -67.41 22.68 11.29
CA GLY A 49 -68.53 21.72 11.46
C GLY A 49 -68.19 20.57 12.44
N GLN A 50 -69.17 19.87 13.02
CA GLN A 50 -68.98 18.82 14.06
C GLN A 50 -69.94 17.60 13.88
N HIS A 51 -69.68 16.52 14.65
CA HIS A 51 -70.56 15.35 14.93
C HIS A 51 -70.71 14.28 13.82
N ALA A 52 -70.95 12.98 14.12
CA ALA A 52 -70.73 12.19 15.35
C ALA A 52 -70.92 10.66 15.11
N ALA A 53 -70.40 9.86 16.06
CA ALA A 53 -70.86 8.51 16.48
C ALA A 53 -70.70 7.29 15.54
N ALA A 54 -70.68 6.10 16.17
CA ALA A 54 -70.67 4.75 15.61
C ALA A 54 -72.00 4.01 16.01
N PRO A 55 -72.23 2.67 15.90
CA PRO A 55 -71.35 1.58 16.37
C PRO A 55 -71.31 0.27 15.52
N ALA A 56 -70.57 -0.70 16.06
CA ALA A 56 -70.19 -2.02 15.56
C ALA A 56 -71.29 -3.10 15.38
N ALA A 57 -70.92 -4.22 14.73
CA ALA A 57 -71.12 -5.60 15.24
C ALA A 57 -70.15 -6.60 14.56
N ASP A 58 -69.73 -7.64 15.32
CA ASP A 58 -69.25 -9.02 15.02
C ASP A 58 -68.99 -9.47 13.55
N GLY A 59 -68.02 -10.33 13.17
CA GLY A 59 -67.04 -11.22 13.84
C GLY A 59 -66.54 -12.28 12.81
N VAL A 60 -65.80 -13.39 13.06
CA VAL A 60 -65.10 -14.02 14.20
C VAL A 60 -63.98 -14.97 13.68
N ALA A 61 -62.75 -14.90 14.21
CA ALA A 61 -61.62 -15.88 14.10
C ALA A 61 -60.98 -16.16 12.69
N ALA A 62 -59.73 -16.63 12.52
CA ALA A 62 -58.67 -17.02 13.48
C ALA A 62 -57.20 -16.81 12.97
N MET A 63 -56.32 -16.33 13.87
CA MET A 63 -54.89 -16.70 14.09
C MET A 63 -53.77 -16.66 13.00
N LYS A 64 -52.77 -15.81 13.30
CA LYS A 64 -51.30 -15.93 13.04
C LYS A 64 -50.81 -15.76 11.57
N ALA A 65 -49.59 -15.26 11.29
CA ALA A 65 -48.47 -14.83 12.17
C ALA A 65 -47.96 -13.40 11.80
N ALA A 66 -46.96 -12.89 12.51
CA ALA A 66 -46.53 -11.48 12.44
C ALA A 66 -45.33 -11.22 11.52
N ALA A 67 -45.21 -9.97 11.05
CA ALA A 67 -44.01 -9.37 10.45
C ALA A 67 -43.72 -8.01 11.11
N ALA A 68 -42.45 -7.61 11.18
CA ALA A 68 -42.03 -6.37 11.86
C ALA A 68 -42.06 -5.14 10.92
N PRO A 69 -42.34 -3.93 11.45
CA PRO A 69 -42.39 -2.69 10.65
C PRO A 69 -41.02 -2.03 10.44
N ALA A 70 -40.97 -1.06 9.52
CA ALA A 70 -39.76 -0.38 9.07
C ALA A 70 -39.18 0.68 10.04
N ALA A 71 -37.97 1.14 9.74
CA ALA A 71 -37.20 2.12 10.52
C ALA A 71 -37.83 3.53 10.56
N ALA A 72 -37.43 4.31 11.57
CA ALA A 72 -37.82 5.70 11.75
C ALA A 72 -36.61 6.64 11.88
N SER A 73 -36.80 7.90 11.51
CA SER A 73 -35.78 8.96 11.42
C SER A 73 -34.98 9.23 12.69
N VAL A 74 -33.66 9.42 12.54
CA VAL A 74 -32.81 10.06 13.55
C VAL A 74 -32.96 11.59 13.45
N ALA A 75 -33.16 12.26 14.59
CA ALA A 75 -33.13 13.71 14.70
C ALA A 75 -31.84 14.18 15.40
N VAL A 76 -31.29 15.32 14.97
CA VAL A 76 -30.05 15.89 15.50
C VAL A 76 -30.35 16.91 16.60
N GLU A 77 -29.83 16.72 17.82
CA GLU A 77 -29.70 17.81 18.79
C GLU A 77 -28.35 17.83 19.54
N LYS A 78 -27.66 18.96 19.35
CA LYS A 78 -26.85 19.73 20.32
C LYS A 78 -25.80 19.00 21.17
N LEU A 79 -24.54 19.41 20.94
CA LEU A 79 -23.42 19.21 21.86
C LEU A 79 -23.73 19.81 23.25
N GLN A 80 -23.33 19.11 24.30
CA GLN A 80 -22.91 19.71 25.57
C GLN A 80 -21.57 19.12 26.02
N THR A 81 -20.85 19.90 26.83
CA THR A 81 -19.43 19.69 27.16
C THR A 81 -19.19 18.49 28.09
N ALA A 82 -18.21 17.65 27.75
CA ALA A 82 -17.68 16.62 28.63
C ALA A 82 -16.20 16.87 28.94
N SER A 83 -15.86 16.99 30.22
CA SER A 83 -14.48 17.08 30.73
C SER A 83 -14.33 16.21 31.98
N SER A 84 -13.75 15.02 31.82
CA SER A 84 -13.39 14.08 32.89
C SER A 84 -12.47 12.97 32.36
N PRO A 85 -11.82 12.15 33.21
CA PRO A 85 -10.53 11.56 32.87
C PRO A 85 -10.60 10.27 32.02
N VAL A 86 -9.47 9.96 31.36
CA VAL A 86 -9.22 8.66 30.72
C VAL A 86 -9.29 7.54 31.76
N ASN A 87 -10.21 6.60 31.55
CA ASN A 87 -10.34 5.40 32.37
C ASN A 87 -9.60 4.24 31.67
N LEU A 88 -8.69 3.56 32.37
CA LEU A 88 -7.64 2.73 31.74
C LEU A 88 -8.02 1.24 31.55
N HIS A 89 -9.31 0.91 31.64
CA HIS A 89 -9.83 -0.45 31.54
C HIS A 89 -11.14 -0.52 30.76
N GLU A 90 -11.03 -0.61 29.43
CA GLU A 90 -11.98 -1.37 28.62
C GLU A 90 -11.20 -2.55 28.01
N VAL A 91 -11.78 -3.75 28.15
CA VAL A 91 -11.22 -4.97 27.56
C VAL A 91 -11.66 -5.01 26.11
N ALA A 92 -10.74 -5.23 25.18
CA ALA A 92 -11.07 -5.36 23.76
C ALA A 92 -12.09 -6.50 23.56
N ASP A 93 -13.12 -6.25 22.76
CA ASP A 93 -14.25 -7.15 22.64
C ASP A 93 -13.83 -8.51 22.06
N ALA A 94 -14.47 -9.58 22.53
CA ALA A 94 -14.17 -10.94 22.09
C ALA A 94 -14.58 -11.17 20.63
N GLU A 95 -15.62 -10.49 20.15
CA GLU A 95 -16.04 -10.56 18.75
C GLU A 95 -15.06 -9.83 17.81
N GLN A 96 -14.50 -8.68 18.22
CA GLN A 96 -13.45 -7.98 17.44
C GLN A 96 -12.13 -8.77 17.35
N LEU A 97 -11.91 -9.75 18.23
CA LEU A 97 -10.76 -10.66 18.16
C LEU A 97 -10.96 -11.85 17.20
N LEU A 98 -12.16 -12.02 16.63
CA LEU A 98 -12.51 -13.12 15.73
C LEU A 98 -12.54 -12.73 14.24
N GLU A 99 -12.54 -11.44 13.91
CA GLU A 99 -12.63 -10.96 12.51
C GLU A 99 -11.28 -10.96 11.75
N GLU A 100 -10.14 -11.17 12.42
CA GLU A 100 -8.80 -11.21 11.81
C GLU A 100 -8.50 -12.55 11.06
N LEU A 101 -9.34 -12.97 10.12
CA LEU A 101 -9.20 -14.25 9.41
C LEU A 101 -8.20 -14.22 8.24
N ASP A 102 -8.14 -13.14 7.46
CA ASP A 102 -7.33 -13.02 6.22
C ASP A 102 -5.84 -12.72 6.48
N ALA A 103 -5.17 -13.56 7.27
CA ALA A 103 -3.77 -13.38 7.64
C ALA A 103 -3.04 -14.70 7.93
N CYS A 104 -1.84 -14.83 7.36
CA CYS A 104 -0.87 -15.92 7.59
C CYS A 104 -0.59 -16.17 9.08
N GLY A 105 -0.09 -17.35 9.43
CA GLY A 105 0.45 -17.63 10.76
C GLY A 105 1.97 -17.45 10.82
N VAL A 106 2.51 -16.76 11.83
CA VAL A 106 3.96 -16.69 12.07
C VAL A 106 4.30 -16.56 13.56
N GLY A 107 5.44 -17.11 13.97
CA GLY A 107 5.98 -16.96 15.31
C GLY A 107 7.40 -17.49 15.48
N LEU A 108 7.93 -17.35 16.70
CA LEU A 108 9.23 -17.85 17.12
C LEU A 108 9.19 -18.51 18.51
N ILE A 109 10.11 -19.44 18.73
CA ILE A 109 10.39 -20.08 20.02
C ILE A 109 11.92 -20.05 20.20
N ALA A 110 12.43 -19.65 21.37
CA ALA A 110 13.87 -19.52 21.60
C ALA A 110 14.27 -19.75 23.08
N SER A 111 15.40 -20.39 23.32
CA SER A 111 16.06 -20.50 24.63
C SER A 111 17.04 -19.35 24.84
N LEU A 112 16.82 -18.50 25.84
CA LEU A 112 17.78 -17.45 26.19
C LEU A 112 19.11 -18.01 26.70
N LYS A 113 19.12 -19.22 27.26
CA LYS A 113 20.36 -19.93 27.63
C LYS A 113 21.11 -20.54 26.44
N ASN A 114 20.60 -20.40 25.21
CA ASN A 114 21.14 -21.01 24.00
C ASN A 114 21.26 -22.54 24.10
N GLU A 115 20.34 -23.17 24.85
CA GLU A 115 20.31 -24.63 25.05
C GLU A 115 19.72 -25.31 23.81
N TYR A 116 20.48 -26.22 23.20
CA TYR A 116 20.04 -27.01 22.04
C TYR A 116 19.13 -28.14 22.50
N LYS A 117 17.87 -28.15 22.05
CA LYS A 117 16.86 -29.17 22.41
C LYS A 117 16.01 -29.58 21.21
N HIS A 118 15.54 -30.82 21.17
CA HIS A 118 14.57 -31.29 20.18
C HIS A 118 13.15 -30.77 20.48
N ASP A 119 12.79 -30.67 21.76
CA ASP A 119 11.54 -30.07 22.29
C ASP A 119 11.19 -28.69 21.67
N ILE A 120 12.18 -27.90 21.26
CA ILE A 120 11.98 -26.61 20.58
C ILE A 120 11.46 -26.80 19.14
N VAL A 121 11.86 -27.88 18.45
CA VAL A 121 11.33 -28.29 17.14
C VAL A 121 9.91 -28.83 17.29
N GLU A 122 9.67 -29.71 18.26
CA GLU A 122 8.34 -30.28 18.55
C GLU A 122 7.32 -29.18 18.86
N LYS A 123 7.65 -28.26 19.78
CA LYS A 123 6.81 -27.09 20.10
C LYS A 123 6.57 -26.19 18.89
N ALA A 124 7.56 -26.01 18.01
CA ALA A 124 7.39 -25.21 16.80
C ALA A 124 6.50 -25.90 15.75
N LEU A 125 6.55 -27.23 15.63
CA LEU A 125 5.64 -28.02 14.80
C LEU A 125 4.20 -28.00 15.33
N VAL A 126 4.01 -28.10 16.64
CA VAL A 126 2.68 -27.95 17.29
C VAL A 126 2.13 -26.54 17.10
N ALA A 127 2.94 -25.51 17.34
CA ALA A 127 2.55 -24.11 17.15
C ALA A 127 2.21 -23.79 15.69
N LEU A 128 2.94 -24.38 14.73
CA LEU A 128 2.64 -24.29 13.30
C LEU A 128 1.32 -25.00 12.96
N GLY A 129 1.06 -26.18 13.52
CA GLY A 129 -0.21 -26.91 13.40
C GLY A 129 -1.40 -26.08 13.89
N CYS A 130 -1.24 -25.37 15.01
CA CYS A 130 -2.23 -24.44 15.55
C CYS A 130 -2.47 -23.18 14.68
N MET A 131 -1.76 -23.03 13.55
CA MET A 131 -1.94 -21.94 12.58
C MET A 131 -2.55 -22.42 11.25
N GLU A 132 -3.07 -23.64 11.16
CA GLU A 132 -3.66 -24.16 9.92
C GLU A 132 -4.87 -23.33 9.44
N HIS A 133 -5.71 -22.81 10.37
CA HIS A 133 -6.83 -21.92 10.05
C HIS A 133 -6.41 -20.52 9.52
N ARG A 134 -5.11 -20.22 9.56
CA ARG A 134 -4.46 -19.04 8.97
C ARG A 134 -3.73 -19.34 7.67
N GLY A 135 -3.81 -20.58 7.19
CA GLY A 135 -3.33 -21.00 5.88
C GLY A 135 -4.46 -21.16 4.89
N ALA A 136 -4.11 -21.19 3.60
CA ALA A 136 -4.97 -21.68 2.54
C ALA A 136 -4.45 -23.00 1.97
N CYS A 137 -5.34 -23.74 1.33
CA CYS A 137 -5.03 -24.93 0.54
C CYS A 137 -5.38 -24.67 -0.93
N SER A 138 -4.66 -25.34 -1.82
CA SER A 138 -5.01 -25.44 -3.23
C SER A 138 -6.28 -26.28 -3.43
N ALA A 139 -6.82 -26.31 -4.65
CA ALA A 139 -8.09 -26.96 -5.02
C ALA A 139 -8.12 -28.51 -4.93
N ASP A 140 -7.27 -29.12 -4.11
CA ASP A 140 -7.30 -30.52 -3.70
C ASP A 140 -7.51 -30.70 -2.18
N ASP A 141 -7.76 -29.61 -1.44
CA ASP A 141 -7.95 -29.51 0.02
C ASP A 141 -6.79 -30.07 0.88
N VAL A 142 -5.65 -30.44 0.28
CA VAL A 142 -4.52 -31.11 0.95
C VAL A 142 -3.19 -30.39 0.73
N SER A 143 -2.95 -29.87 -0.47
CA SER A 143 -1.77 -29.09 -0.84
C SER A 143 -1.82 -27.70 -0.21
N GLY A 144 -1.03 -27.45 0.84
CA GLY A 144 -0.99 -26.15 1.50
C GLY A 144 -0.15 -25.11 0.73
N ASP A 145 -0.59 -23.85 0.75
CA ASP A 145 0.01 -22.68 0.10
C ASP A 145 1.43 -22.28 0.57
N GLY A 146 2.02 -23.06 1.46
CA GLY A 146 3.37 -22.90 1.98
C GLY A 146 3.41 -23.04 3.50
N ALA A 147 4.29 -23.90 4.00
CA ALA A 147 4.59 -24.01 5.43
C ALA A 147 6.07 -24.37 5.64
N GLY A 148 6.63 -24.01 6.79
CA GLY A 148 8.02 -24.33 7.10
C GLY A 148 8.55 -23.82 8.45
N LEU A 149 9.75 -24.28 8.78
CA LEU A 149 10.54 -23.89 9.95
C LEU A 149 11.93 -23.38 9.54
N MET A 150 12.44 -22.38 10.25
CA MET A 150 13.87 -22.00 10.30
C MET A 150 14.44 -22.38 11.66
N THR A 151 15.63 -22.97 11.70
CA THR A 151 16.35 -23.35 12.92
C THR A 151 17.84 -23.03 12.83
N LYS A 152 18.61 -23.30 13.89
CA LYS A 152 20.06 -23.57 13.75
C LYS A 152 20.30 -24.80 12.87
N LEU A 153 21.54 -24.94 12.38
CA LEU A 153 22.02 -26.19 11.80
C LEU A 153 22.05 -27.31 12.87
N PRO A 154 21.43 -28.48 12.63
CA PRO A 154 21.47 -29.63 13.53
C PRO A 154 22.80 -30.38 13.37
N TRP A 155 23.88 -29.83 13.92
CA TRP A 155 25.23 -30.41 13.75
C TRP A 155 25.39 -31.80 14.35
N GLU A 156 24.60 -32.19 15.37
CA GLU A 156 24.60 -33.54 15.93
C GLU A 156 24.08 -34.58 14.92
N LEU A 157 22.98 -34.26 14.22
CA LEU A 157 22.45 -35.07 13.11
C LEU A 157 23.48 -35.17 11.96
N PHE A 158 24.02 -34.03 11.50
CA PHE A 158 24.95 -34.01 10.37
C PHE A 158 26.28 -34.71 10.66
N LYS A 159 26.87 -34.54 11.86
CA LYS A 159 28.12 -35.20 12.25
C LYS A 159 27.95 -36.70 12.51
N ALA A 160 26.74 -37.16 12.85
CA ALA A 160 26.45 -38.59 12.99
C ALA A 160 26.39 -39.33 11.63
N GLU A 161 25.99 -38.65 10.55
CA GLU A 161 26.06 -39.19 9.18
C GLU A 161 27.41 -38.94 8.50
N MET A 162 28.02 -37.78 8.76
CA MET A 162 29.23 -37.30 8.10
C MET A 162 30.24 -36.74 9.13
N PRO A 163 30.99 -37.61 9.85
CA PRO A 163 31.92 -37.19 10.91
C PRO A 163 33.07 -36.29 10.45
N GLN A 164 33.31 -36.19 9.14
CA GLN A 164 34.35 -35.33 8.53
C GLN A 164 34.00 -33.84 8.47
N LEU A 165 32.76 -33.44 8.82
CA LEU A 165 32.31 -32.04 8.73
C LEU A 165 32.84 -31.18 9.89
N LYS A 166 33.45 -30.03 9.55
CA LYS A 166 33.91 -29.01 10.50
C LYS A 166 32.85 -27.93 10.64
N GLU A 167 32.28 -27.78 11.82
CA GLU A 167 31.14 -26.88 12.07
C GLU A 167 31.52 -25.39 11.92
N GLU A 168 32.78 -25.06 12.18
CA GLU A 168 33.30 -23.71 12.24
C GLU A 168 33.54 -23.11 10.84
N THR A 169 33.87 -23.96 9.85
CA THR A 169 34.31 -23.58 8.49
C THR A 169 33.41 -24.09 7.36
N THR A 170 32.29 -24.75 7.70
CA THR A 170 31.39 -25.37 6.70
C THR A 170 30.03 -24.67 6.65
N GLY A 171 29.66 -24.18 5.48
CA GLY A 171 28.30 -23.74 5.16
C GLY A 171 27.43 -24.90 4.67
N VAL A 172 26.14 -24.86 4.98
CA VAL A 172 25.15 -25.83 4.48
C VAL A 172 24.11 -25.09 3.64
N GLY A 173 23.92 -25.54 2.40
CA GLY A 173 22.88 -25.08 1.50
C GLY A 173 21.69 -26.03 1.49
N MET A 174 20.50 -25.56 1.83
CA MET A 174 19.26 -26.32 1.64
C MET A 174 18.69 -25.96 0.27
N MET A 175 18.77 -26.89 -0.67
CA MET A 175 18.54 -26.68 -2.09
C MET A 175 17.27 -27.38 -2.56
N PHE A 176 16.44 -26.65 -3.29
CA PHE A 176 15.54 -27.22 -4.27
C PHE A 176 16.29 -27.35 -5.61
N ILE A 177 16.09 -28.48 -6.27
CA ILE A 177 16.64 -28.81 -7.59
C ILE A 177 15.49 -29.37 -8.46
N PRO A 178 15.46 -29.12 -9.79
CA PRO A 178 14.49 -29.73 -10.70
C PRO A 178 14.37 -31.25 -10.53
N ASN A 179 13.16 -31.79 -10.72
CA ASN A 179 12.92 -33.23 -10.61
C ASN A 179 13.24 -33.98 -11.92
N ASP A 180 14.45 -33.80 -12.42
CA ASP A 180 15.00 -34.40 -13.63
C ASP A 180 16.50 -34.67 -13.42
N ASP A 181 17.02 -35.81 -13.90
CA ASP A 181 18.39 -36.25 -13.62
C ASP A 181 19.46 -35.39 -14.33
N ALA A 182 19.17 -34.93 -15.56
CA ALA A 182 20.09 -34.11 -16.34
C ALA A 182 20.14 -32.67 -15.84
N LEU A 183 18.99 -32.13 -15.43
CA LEU A 183 18.91 -30.84 -14.75
C LEU A 183 19.52 -30.91 -13.34
N GLU A 184 19.33 -32.00 -12.57
CA GLU A 184 20.01 -32.16 -11.28
C GLU A 184 21.54 -32.16 -11.43
N ALA A 185 22.08 -32.90 -12.42
CA ALA A 185 23.51 -32.86 -12.72
C ALA A 185 23.98 -31.43 -13.06
N ARG A 186 23.28 -30.75 -13.98
CA ARG A 186 23.64 -29.40 -14.44
C ARG A 186 23.52 -28.33 -13.34
N CYS A 187 22.55 -28.46 -12.43
CA CYS A 187 22.42 -27.60 -11.26
C CYS A 187 23.57 -27.80 -10.26
N LYS A 188 24.03 -29.05 -10.08
CA LYS A 188 25.23 -29.34 -9.26
C LYS A 188 26.49 -28.78 -9.89
N GLU A 189 26.69 -28.96 -11.20
CA GLU A 189 27.82 -28.37 -11.95
C GLU A 189 27.89 -26.84 -11.80
N ILE A 190 26.74 -26.14 -11.95
CA ILE A 190 26.65 -24.68 -11.75
C ILE A 190 27.05 -24.30 -10.32
N PHE A 191 26.55 -25.02 -9.31
CA PHE A 191 26.86 -24.73 -7.92
C PHE A 191 28.32 -25.05 -7.56
N GLU A 192 28.85 -26.19 -7.99
CA GLU A 192 30.23 -26.63 -7.74
C GLU A 192 31.25 -25.72 -8.42
N LYS A 193 30.95 -25.24 -9.63
CA LYS A 193 31.74 -24.19 -10.30
C LYS A 193 31.80 -22.93 -9.44
N VAL A 194 30.65 -22.35 -9.09
CA VAL A 194 30.59 -21.09 -8.34
C VAL A 194 31.23 -21.23 -6.95
N ALA A 195 31.00 -22.34 -6.25
CA ALA A 195 31.65 -22.61 -4.97
C ALA A 195 33.18 -22.66 -5.11
N LYS A 196 33.70 -23.36 -6.12
CA LYS A 196 35.13 -23.48 -6.39
C LYS A 196 35.77 -22.13 -6.75
N ASP A 197 35.12 -21.35 -7.61
CA ASP A 197 35.62 -20.04 -8.06
C ASP A 197 35.72 -19.06 -6.87
N GLU A 198 34.81 -19.16 -5.89
CA GLU A 198 34.83 -18.41 -4.62
C GLU A 198 35.64 -19.09 -3.48
N ASN A 199 36.55 -20.02 -3.81
CA ASN A 199 37.45 -20.71 -2.86
C ASN A 199 36.76 -21.61 -1.80
N PHE A 200 35.56 -22.12 -2.10
CA PHE A 200 34.92 -23.20 -1.35
C PHE A 200 35.14 -24.56 -2.01
N LYS A 201 35.22 -25.60 -1.19
CA LYS A 201 35.21 -27.00 -1.62
C LYS A 201 33.87 -27.61 -1.26
N VAL A 202 33.17 -28.18 -2.24
CA VAL A 202 32.01 -29.04 -1.96
C VAL A 202 32.51 -30.34 -1.31
N VAL A 203 32.03 -30.62 -0.11
CA VAL A 203 32.40 -31.78 0.71
C VAL A 203 31.45 -32.95 0.43
N ALA A 204 30.15 -32.67 0.33
CA ALA A 204 29.11 -33.66 0.07
C ALA A 204 27.82 -33.01 -0.47
N TRP A 205 27.06 -33.80 -1.24
CA TRP A 205 25.62 -33.61 -1.46
C TRP A 205 24.88 -34.71 -0.70
N ARG A 206 23.97 -34.33 0.20
CA ARG A 206 23.05 -35.22 0.93
C ARG A 206 21.66 -35.15 0.29
N GLU A 207 21.04 -36.30 0.07
CA GLU A 207 19.60 -36.37 -0.20
C GLU A 207 18.84 -36.18 1.11
N VAL A 208 17.91 -35.22 1.15
CA VAL A 208 17.12 -34.97 2.35
C VAL A 208 16.06 -36.06 2.47
N PRO A 209 15.98 -36.81 3.59
CA PRO A 209 14.99 -37.87 3.73
C PRO A 209 13.59 -37.27 3.84
N VAL A 210 12.74 -37.56 2.84
CA VAL A 210 11.38 -37.01 2.73
C VAL A 210 10.31 -38.09 2.57
N ASP A 211 9.21 -37.93 3.31
CA ASP A 211 8.00 -38.74 3.17
C ASP A 211 7.01 -38.09 2.20
N VAL A 212 7.11 -38.51 0.93
CA VAL A 212 6.29 -38.00 -0.18
C VAL A 212 4.79 -38.28 0.03
N SER A 213 4.40 -39.24 0.89
CA SER A 213 2.99 -39.51 1.19
C SER A 213 2.29 -38.38 1.96
N ALA A 214 3.05 -37.45 2.54
CA ALA A 214 2.52 -36.26 3.20
C ALA A 214 2.22 -35.08 2.24
N VAL A 215 2.49 -35.21 0.93
CA VAL A 215 2.33 -34.14 -0.07
C VAL A 215 0.99 -34.27 -0.81
N GLY A 216 0.27 -33.16 -0.97
CA GLY A 216 -0.98 -33.12 -1.74
C GLY A 216 -0.78 -33.30 -3.25
N PRO A 217 -1.77 -33.85 -4.00
CA PRO A 217 -1.64 -34.15 -5.43
C PRO A 217 -1.28 -32.96 -6.35
N ILE A 218 -1.64 -31.72 -6.00
CA ILE A 218 -1.26 -30.53 -6.78
C ILE A 218 0.18 -30.12 -6.45
N ALA A 219 0.57 -30.06 -5.18
CA ALA A 219 1.94 -29.74 -4.75
C ALA A 219 2.98 -30.77 -5.23
N LEU A 220 2.59 -32.05 -5.32
CA LEU A 220 3.45 -33.14 -5.78
C LEU A 220 3.88 -32.96 -7.25
N LYS A 221 3.01 -32.42 -8.12
CA LYS A 221 3.32 -32.17 -9.54
C LYS A 221 4.41 -31.13 -9.73
N THR A 222 4.62 -30.26 -8.76
CA THR A 222 5.62 -29.19 -8.78
C THR A 222 6.75 -29.43 -7.76
N MET A 223 6.81 -30.62 -7.15
CA MET A 223 7.78 -30.93 -6.10
C MET A 223 9.21 -31.00 -6.66
N PRO A 224 10.13 -30.12 -6.22
CA PRO A 224 11.55 -30.23 -6.54
C PRO A 224 12.20 -31.33 -5.68
N ARG A 225 13.37 -31.80 -6.11
CA ARG A 225 14.21 -32.66 -5.28
C ARG A 225 14.89 -31.83 -4.19
N MET A 226 14.77 -32.28 -2.95
CA MET A 226 15.48 -31.66 -1.82
C MET A 226 16.88 -32.23 -1.68
N ARG A 227 17.88 -31.35 -1.68
CA ARG A 227 19.29 -31.67 -1.47
C ARG A 227 19.89 -30.74 -0.44
N GLN A 228 20.79 -31.26 0.39
CA GLN A 228 21.66 -30.44 1.23
C GLN A 228 23.08 -30.49 0.67
N VAL A 229 23.71 -29.34 0.49
CA VAL A 229 25.10 -29.23 0.03
C VAL A 229 25.99 -28.68 1.12
N PHE A 230 27.09 -29.36 1.39
CA PHE A 230 28.04 -29.00 2.44
C PHE A 230 29.29 -28.43 1.79
N ILE A 231 29.63 -27.17 2.08
CA ILE A 231 30.77 -26.47 1.48
C ILE A 231 31.75 -25.93 2.53
N GLU A 232 33.01 -26.34 2.42
CA GLU A 232 34.09 -25.99 3.35
C GLU A 232 34.94 -24.85 2.76
N SER A 233 35.10 -23.76 3.51
CA SER A 233 35.97 -22.64 3.11
C SER A 233 37.44 -23.09 3.07
N GLN A 234 38.07 -23.06 1.90
CA GLN A 234 39.50 -23.40 1.78
C GLN A 234 40.43 -22.30 2.31
N ALA A 235 39.90 -21.08 2.48
CA ALA A 235 40.56 -19.98 3.16
C ALA A 235 40.42 -20.03 4.70
N GLY A 236 39.68 -21.01 5.26
CA GLY A 236 39.49 -21.15 6.70
C GLY A 236 38.58 -20.09 7.32
N LEU A 237 37.68 -19.48 6.54
CA LEU A 237 36.74 -18.46 7.03
C LEU A 237 35.76 -19.06 8.04
N THR A 238 35.38 -18.25 9.03
CA THR A 238 34.43 -18.61 10.09
C THR A 238 33.48 -17.45 10.37
N GLY A 239 32.41 -17.69 11.15
CA GLY A 239 31.58 -16.61 11.70
C GLY A 239 30.94 -15.69 10.66
N ASP A 240 31.02 -14.37 10.86
CA ASP A 240 30.39 -13.38 9.98
C ASP A 240 31.06 -13.31 8.59
N GLU A 241 32.35 -13.64 8.48
CA GLU A 241 33.04 -13.70 7.19
C GLU A 241 32.56 -14.89 6.37
N LEU A 242 32.37 -16.04 7.02
CA LEU A 242 31.78 -17.22 6.38
C LEU A 242 30.35 -16.93 5.91
N GLU A 243 29.50 -16.32 6.74
CA GLU A 243 28.14 -15.91 6.31
C GLU A 243 28.15 -14.95 5.11
N ARG A 244 29.11 -14.01 5.06
CA ARG A 244 29.24 -13.03 3.96
C ARG A 244 29.59 -13.72 2.65
N GLU A 245 30.59 -14.61 2.64
CA GLU A 245 30.96 -15.31 1.40
C GLU A 245 29.92 -16.34 0.98
N LEU A 246 29.24 -17.01 1.93
CA LEU A 246 28.10 -17.89 1.64
C LEU A 246 26.92 -17.13 1.01
N PHE A 247 26.68 -15.87 1.42
CA PHE A 247 25.73 -14.98 0.75
C PHE A 247 26.16 -14.67 -0.70
N ILE A 248 27.45 -14.43 -0.94
CA ILE A 248 28.02 -14.12 -2.26
C ILE A 248 27.93 -15.34 -3.18
N VAL A 249 28.36 -16.53 -2.74
CA VAL A 249 28.21 -17.81 -3.46
C VAL A 249 26.76 -18.03 -3.88
N ARG A 250 25.79 -17.82 -2.98
CA ARG A 250 24.36 -17.94 -3.33
C ARG A 250 23.93 -16.94 -4.41
N LYS A 251 24.42 -15.70 -4.36
CA LYS A 251 24.07 -14.66 -5.35
C LYS A 251 24.74 -14.87 -6.72
N LEU A 252 25.96 -15.40 -6.74
CA LEU A 252 26.63 -15.79 -7.97
C LEU A 252 25.98 -17.03 -8.58
N MET A 253 25.53 -18.00 -7.78
CA MET A 253 24.72 -19.14 -8.23
C MET A 253 23.35 -18.71 -8.77
N GLU A 254 22.66 -17.76 -8.12
CA GLU A 254 21.41 -17.18 -8.64
C GLU A 254 21.62 -16.51 -10.02
N LYS A 255 22.76 -15.81 -10.22
CA LYS A 255 23.14 -15.19 -11.50
C LYS A 255 23.55 -16.20 -12.59
N GLU A 256 24.39 -17.19 -12.24
CA GLU A 256 24.86 -18.21 -13.17
C GLU A 256 23.70 -19.11 -13.63
N LYS A 257 22.72 -19.38 -12.74
CA LYS A 257 21.46 -20.02 -13.12
C LYS A 257 20.75 -19.24 -14.24
N ALA A 258 20.51 -17.95 -14.04
CA ALA A 258 19.81 -17.13 -15.02
C ALA A 258 20.52 -17.13 -16.40
N ALA A 259 21.86 -17.11 -16.41
CA ALA A 259 22.65 -17.18 -17.62
C ALA A 259 22.68 -18.58 -18.29
N ALA A 260 22.67 -19.66 -17.51
CA ALA A 260 22.84 -21.03 -18.03
C ALA A 260 21.52 -21.76 -18.32
N LEU A 261 20.48 -21.51 -17.51
CA LEU A 261 19.17 -22.17 -17.57
C LEU A 261 18.03 -21.22 -17.97
N GLY A 262 18.18 -19.91 -17.75
CA GLY A 262 17.09 -18.93 -17.88
C GLY A 262 16.32 -18.72 -16.57
N GLU A 263 15.45 -17.70 -16.56
CA GLU A 263 14.69 -17.27 -15.38
C GLU A 263 13.56 -18.23 -14.98
N ASP A 264 13.01 -18.99 -15.94
CA ASP A 264 11.86 -19.87 -15.72
C ASP A 264 12.14 -21.04 -14.75
N HIS A 265 13.40 -21.39 -14.54
CA HIS A 265 13.82 -22.41 -13.56
C HIS A 265 13.74 -21.90 -12.12
N TRP A 266 12.52 -21.64 -11.65
CA TRP A 266 12.23 -21.29 -10.25
C TRP A 266 12.52 -22.45 -9.28
N ASP A 267 12.57 -23.68 -9.79
CA ASP A 267 12.77 -24.94 -9.07
C ASP A 267 14.23 -25.20 -8.67
N PHE A 268 15.21 -24.60 -9.34
CA PHE A 268 16.57 -24.50 -8.81
C PHE A 268 16.69 -23.26 -7.89
N TYR A 269 16.67 -23.49 -6.58
CA TYR A 269 16.54 -22.44 -5.56
C TYR A 269 17.17 -22.83 -4.21
N ALA A 270 18.02 -21.96 -3.67
CA ALA A 270 18.55 -22.09 -2.31
C ALA A 270 17.55 -21.55 -1.28
N CYS A 271 16.94 -22.43 -0.47
CA CYS A 271 16.14 -22.05 0.69
C CYS A 271 17.01 -21.31 1.73
N THR A 272 18.16 -21.87 2.04
CA THR A 272 19.27 -21.24 2.77
C THR A 272 20.61 -21.62 2.14
N LEU A 273 21.63 -20.80 2.40
CA LEU A 273 23.04 -21.17 2.32
C LEU A 273 23.74 -20.38 3.44
N SER A 274 24.12 -21.08 4.51
CA SER A 274 24.57 -20.48 5.79
C SER A 274 25.34 -21.51 6.63
N SER A 275 26.25 -21.04 7.47
CA SER A 275 26.95 -21.76 8.55
C SER A 275 26.20 -21.68 9.88
N ARG A 276 25.05 -21.00 9.92
CA ARG A 276 24.26 -20.72 11.12
C ARG A 276 22.84 -21.26 11.07
N THR A 277 22.14 -21.07 9.96
CA THR A 277 20.69 -21.34 9.85
C THR A 277 20.32 -22.25 8.70
N ILE A 278 19.21 -22.98 8.87
CA ILE A 278 18.61 -23.81 7.83
C ILE A 278 17.09 -23.65 7.84
N VAL A 279 16.48 -23.74 6.65
CA VAL A 279 15.02 -23.63 6.48
C VAL A 279 14.47 -24.88 5.81
N TYR A 280 13.62 -25.60 6.53
CA TYR A 280 12.85 -26.73 6.03
C TYR A 280 11.43 -26.23 5.70
N LYS A 281 11.11 -26.10 4.41
CA LYS A 281 9.83 -25.56 3.93
C LYS A 281 9.34 -26.24 2.66
N GLY A 282 8.04 -26.16 2.39
CA GLY A 282 7.45 -26.65 1.15
C GLY A 282 6.00 -26.23 0.96
N MET A 283 5.38 -26.68 -0.13
CA MET A 283 3.96 -26.45 -0.42
C MET A 283 3.13 -27.51 0.31
N LEU A 284 3.12 -27.35 1.63
CA LEU A 284 2.62 -28.29 2.62
C LEU A 284 1.59 -27.56 3.50
N ASN A 285 0.61 -28.30 4.00
CA ASN A 285 -0.15 -27.86 5.16
C ASN A 285 0.74 -27.97 6.43
N SER A 286 0.38 -27.26 7.50
CA SER A 286 1.19 -27.21 8.74
C SER A 286 1.42 -28.61 9.33
N SER A 287 0.40 -29.46 9.34
CA SER A 287 0.49 -30.84 9.88
C SER A 287 1.42 -31.75 9.07
N ALA A 288 1.73 -31.39 7.82
CA ALA A 288 2.56 -32.17 6.92
C ALA A 288 4.06 -31.86 7.06
N VAL A 289 4.47 -30.70 7.57
CA VAL A 289 5.89 -30.28 7.59
C VAL A 289 6.79 -31.27 8.34
N GLY A 290 6.42 -31.63 9.58
CA GLY A 290 7.16 -32.60 10.38
C GLY A 290 6.99 -34.06 9.92
N ARG A 291 5.95 -34.38 9.14
CA ARG A 291 5.79 -35.70 8.53
C ARG A 291 6.69 -35.83 7.30
N PHE A 292 6.60 -34.86 6.40
CA PHE A 292 7.35 -34.76 5.16
C PHE A 292 8.86 -34.73 5.41
N PHE A 293 9.38 -33.81 6.22
CA PHE A 293 10.81 -33.78 6.54
C PHE A 293 11.14 -34.74 7.68
N VAL A 294 11.71 -35.90 7.36
CA VAL A 294 12.05 -36.94 8.36
C VAL A 294 13.09 -36.42 9.36
N ASP A 295 14.02 -35.58 8.91
CA ASP A 295 15.02 -34.90 9.76
C ASP A 295 14.38 -34.20 10.98
N LEU A 296 13.21 -33.58 10.83
CA LEU A 296 12.52 -32.83 11.90
C LEU A 296 11.92 -33.73 13.00
N ARG A 297 11.99 -35.06 12.86
CA ARG A 297 11.55 -36.07 13.84
C ARG A 297 12.71 -36.85 14.45
N ASP A 298 13.94 -36.53 14.11
CA ASP A 298 15.13 -37.16 14.68
C ASP A 298 15.54 -36.43 15.96
N GLU A 299 15.70 -37.14 17.08
CA GLU A 299 16.08 -36.55 18.38
C GLU A 299 17.43 -35.78 18.32
N ARG A 300 18.30 -36.11 17.35
CA ARG A 300 19.57 -35.40 17.08
C ARG A 300 19.38 -34.07 16.35
N PHE A 301 18.16 -33.74 15.93
CA PHE A 301 17.80 -32.41 15.46
C PHE A 301 17.53 -31.52 16.68
N THR A 302 18.61 -31.03 17.29
CA THR A 302 18.56 -30.10 18.42
C THR A 302 18.78 -28.67 17.93
N THR A 303 18.07 -27.70 18.52
CA THR A 303 18.19 -26.27 18.18
C THR A 303 17.89 -25.39 19.40
N PRO A 304 18.51 -24.20 19.55
CA PRO A 304 18.17 -23.23 20.59
C PRO A 304 17.06 -22.27 20.16
N PHE A 305 16.67 -22.23 18.88
CA PHE A 305 15.52 -21.49 18.40
C PHE A 305 14.84 -22.13 17.19
N ALA A 306 13.57 -21.79 16.99
CA ALA A 306 12.81 -22.06 15.78
C ALA A 306 11.93 -20.85 15.40
N ILE A 307 11.86 -20.51 14.12
CA ILE A 307 10.84 -19.61 13.54
C ILE A 307 9.93 -20.46 12.66
N TYR A 308 8.62 -20.36 12.82
CA TYR A 308 7.64 -21.10 12.02
C TYR A 308 6.73 -20.15 11.23
N HIS A 309 6.28 -20.59 10.05
CA HIS A 309 5.35 -19.84 9.20
C HIS A 309 4.37 -20.75 8.47
N ARG A 310 3.09 -20.36 8.43
CA ARG A 310 2.03 -20.91 7.58
C ARG A 310 1.50 -19.81 6.67
N ARG A 311 1.57 -20.03 5.37
CA ARG A 311 1.21 -19.07 4.32
C ARG A 311 -0.23 -19.25 3.83
N PHE A 312 -0.85 -18.12 3.48
CA PHE A 312 -2.10 -18.00 2.73
C PHE A 312 -1.78 -17.39 1.34
N SER A 313 -2.53 -17.74 0.30
CA SER A 313 -2.36 -17.18 -1.05
C SER A 313 -3.67 -17.09 -1.81
N THR A 314 -3.77 -16.14 -2.73
CA THR A 314 -4.79 -16.08 -3.78
C THR A 314 -4.39 -16.85 -5.06
N ASN A 315 -3.35 -17.71 -4.99
CA ASN A 315 -2.76 -18.39 -6.15
C ASN A 315 -2.95 -19.90 -6.05
N THR A 316 -3.65 -20.50 -7.01
CA THR A 316 -3.94 -21.95 -7.06
C THR A 316 -2.80 -22.82 -7.60
N VAL A 317 -1.66 -22.23 -7.99
CA VAL A 317 -0.50 -22.95 -8.54
C VAL A 317 0.67 -22.93 -7.54
N PRO A 318 1.02 -24.07 -6.91
CA PRO A 318 2.01 -24.11 -5.85
C PRO A 318 3.46 -24.03 -6.37
N LYS A 319 4.14 -22.90 -6.14
CA LYS A 319 5.58 -22.70 -6.37
C LYS A 319 6.37 -22.80 -5.06
N TRP A 320 7.10 -23.90 -4.86
CA TRP A 320 7.81 -24.24 -3.62
C TRP A 320 8.73 -23.14 -3.03
N PRO A 321 9.46 -22.32 -3.82
CA PRO A 321 10.23 -21.19 -3.29
C PRO A 321 9.44 -20.15 -2.49
N LEU A 322 8.13 -20.00 -2.78
CA LEU A 322 7.25 -18.98 -2.18
C LEU A 322 6.75 -19.36 -0.77
N ALA A 323 6.90 -20.62 -0.36
CA ALA A 323 6.74 -21.01 1.03
C ALA A 323 7.68 -20.19 1.93
N GLN A 324 7.37 -20.13 3.22
CA GLN A 324 8.15 -19.39 4.21
C GLN A 324 8.54 -20.31 5.39
N PRO A 325 9.53 -19.97 6.23
CA PRO A 325 10.36 -18.75 6.21
C PRO A 325 11.21 -18.52 4.94
N MET A 326 11.67 -17.27 4.79
CA MET A 326 12.76 -16.90 3.90
C MET A 326 14.11 -17.03 4.63
N ARG A 327 15.19 -16.52 4.03
CA ARG A 327 16.59 -16.75 4.48
C ARG A 327 16.92 -16.11 5.84
N VAL A 328 16.21 -15.05 6.22
CA VAL A 328 16.40 -14.26 7.46
C VAL A 328 15.06 -13.95 8.15
N LEU A 329 13.93 -14.16 7.47
CA LEU A 329 12.63 -13.55 7.78
C LEU A 329 11.45 -14.50 7.50
N GLY A 330 10.52 -14.62 8.43
CA GLY A 330 9.12 -14.95 8.18
C GLY A 330 8.26 -13.69 8.24
N HIS A 331 7.35 -13.53 7.29
CA HIS A 331 6.50 -12.35 7.11
C HIS A 331 5.02 -12.75 7.03
N ASN A 332 4.23 -12.33 8.02
CA ASN A 332 2.77 -12.36 7.97
C ASN A 332 2.27 -10.95 7.65
N GLY A 333 1.77 -10.72 6.43
CA GLY A 333 1.45 -9.39 5.95
C GLY A 333 1.49 -9.28 4.43
N GLU A 334 1.33 -8.07 3.92
CA GLU A 334 1.41 -7.72 2.50
C GLU A 334 2.06 -6.32 2.35
N ILE A 335 3.03 -6.18 1.44
CA ILE A 335 3.79 -4.94 1.27
C ILE A 335 3.14 -4.13 0.15
N ASN A 336 2.18 -3.27 0.53
CA ASN A 336 1.37 -2.50 -0.42
C ASN A 336 2.17 -1.41 -1.18
N THR A 337 3.43 -1.19 -0.78
CA THR A 337 4.33 -0.15 -1.31
C THR A 337 5.64 -0.74 -1.86
N LEU A 338 5.62 -1.97 -2.40
CA LEU A 338 6.78 -2.74 -2.90
C LEU A 338 7.74 -2.01 -3.89
N GLN A 339 7.41 -0.80 -4.33
CA GLN A 339 8.11 0.02 -5.33
C GLN A 339 8.60 1.41 -4.81
N GLY A 340 8.30 1.81 -3.56
CA GLY A 340 8.76 3.06 -2.89
C GLY A 340 8.12 3.24 -1.50
N ASN A 341 8.77 3.79 -0.43
CA ASN A 341 8.37 3.42 0.97
C ASN A 341 8.53 4.26 2.33
N LEU A 342 9.49 5.15 2.71
CA LEU A 342 9.76 5.43 4.19
C LEU A 342 8.87 6.47 4.93
N ASN A 343 8.55 6.15 6.20
CA ASN A 343 8.78 6.89 7.48
C ASN A 343 7.62 7.01 8.51
N TRP A 344 7.93 6.97 9.82
CA TRP A 344 6.94 6.79 10.90
C TRP A 344 6.88 7.87 11.99
N VAL A 345 7.90 8.74 12.07
CA VAL A 345 8.28 9.46 13.31
C VAL A 345 7.24 10.46 13.82
N ALA A 346 6.63 11.24 12.91
CA ALA A 346 5.82 12.41 13.26
C ALA A 346 4.69 12.08 14.27
N SER A 347 4.01 10.95 14.05
CA SER A 347 2.90 10.44 14.87
C SER A 347 3.18 10.34 16.39
N ARG A 348 4.45 10.18 16.79
CA ARG A 348 4.85 9.82 18.17
C ARG A 348 6.00 10.67 18.74
N GLN A 349 6.36 11.77 18.08
CA GLN A 349 7.49 12.62 18.47
C GLN A 349 7.42 13.09 19.94
N ALA A 350 6.22 13.36 20.47
CA ALA A 350 5.99 13.77 21.86
C ALA A 350 6.29 12.70 22.94
N GLY A 351 6.51 11.43 22.56
CA GLY A 351 6.84 10.33 23.47
C GLY A 351 8.17 9.62 23.15
N LEU A 352 8.87 10.04 22.09
CA LEU A 352 10.16 9.50 21.69
C LEU A 352 11.30 10.37 22.24
N ARG A 353 12.48 9.77 22.42
CA ARG A 353 13.69 10.54 22.75
C ARG A 353 14.34 11.08 21.48
N ASN A 354 14.99 12.24 21.60
CA ASN A 354 15.59 12.97 20.48
C ASN A 354 16.54 12.11 19.63
N GLU A 355 17.33 11.21 20.23
CA GLU A 355 18.27 10.35 19.49
C GLU A 355 17.52 9.42 18.52
N VAL A 356 16.40 8.84 18.98
CA VAL A 356 15.56 7.94 18.18
C VAL A 356 14.85 8.68 17.04
N ILE A 357 14.44 9.92 17.29
CA ILE A 357 13.88 10.81 16.26
C ILE A 357 14.94 11.08 15.19
N HIS A 358 16.13 11.53 15.57
CA HIS A 358 17.22 11.83 14.63
C HIS A 358 17.66 10.60 13.82
N PHE A 359 17.65 9.38 14.39
CA PHE A 359 17.94 8.15 13.66
C PHE A 359 17.01 7.98 12.44
N TYR A 360 15.69 8.07 12.66
CA TYR A 360 14.73 7.92 11.57
C TYR A 360 14.73 9.12 10.61
N GLU A 361 14.88 10.35 11.10
CA GLU A 361 15.08 11.55 10.27
C GLU A 361 16.32 11.46 9.37
N TYR A 362 17.36 10.73 9.79
CA TYR A 362 18.54 10.47 8.96
C TYR A 362 18.24 9.45 7.85
N TYR A 363 17.71 8.27 8.19
CA TYR A 363 17.49 7.21 7.21
C TYR A 363 16.42 7.55 6.16
N GLU A 364 15.46 8.44 6.46
CA GLU A 364 14.52 9.00 5.47
C GLU A 364 15.21 9.74 4.30
N GLY A 365 16.43 10.26 4.50
CA GLY A 365 17.22 10.86 3.41
C GLY A 365 17.94 9.83 2.52
N LEU A 366 18.03 8.58 2.95
CA LEU A 366 18.77 7.52 2.26
C LEU A 366 17.85 6.52 1.57
N GLN A 367 16.90 5.97 2.33
CA GLN A 367 16.15 4.78 1.95
C GLN A 367 14.67 4.97 2.21
N GLU A 368 13.87 4.37 1.34
CA GLU A 368 12.45 4.22 1.53
C GLU A 368 12.12 2.86 2.18
N GLY A 369 11.40 2.81 3.31
CA GLY A 369 11.35 1.66 4.23
C GLY A 369 9.94 1.16 4.53
N TRP A 370 9.75 -0.16 4.42
CA TRP A 370 8.60 -0.72 3.71
C TRP A 370 7.26 -0.71 4.48
N ASP A 371 6.18 -0.22 3.85
CA ASP A 371 4.85 0.01 4.43
C ASP A 371 3.84 -1.10 4.02
N GLY A 372 2.69 -1.10 4.69
CA GLY A 372 1.65 -2.14 4.61
C GLY A 372 1.61 -3.03 5.86
N PRO A 373 0.57 -3.85 6.05
CA PRO A 373 0.46 -4.74 7.20
C PRO A 373 1.62 -5.73 7.25
N ALA A 374 2.35 -5.82 8.38
CA ALA A 374 3.46 -6.76 8.52
C ALA A 374 3.77 -7.12 9.98
N LEU A 375 3.69 -8.41 10.31
CA LEU A 375 4.48 -9.02 11.38
C LEU A 375 5.72 -9.67 10.76
N LEU A 376 6.87 -9.09 11.06
CA LEU A 376 8.20 -9.57 10.69
C LEU A 376 8.78 -10.38 11.86
N VAL A 377 9.13 -11.64 11.62
CA VAL A 377 9.84 -12.50 12.58
C VAL A 377 11.16 -12.94 11.96
N PHE A 378 12.29 -12.67 12.60
CA PHE A 378 13.60 -12.70 11.95
C PHE A 378 14.72 -13.29 12.82
N SER A 379 15.78 -13.79 12.17
CA SER A 379 17.02 -14.20 12.84
C SER A 379 18.25 -14.08 11.93
N ASP A 380 19.39 -13.69 12.52
CA ASP A 380 20.74 -13.77 11.93
C ASP A 380 21.52 -15.02 12.39
N GLY A 381 20.84 -15.94 13.09
CA GLY A 381 21.41 -17.12 13.72
C GLY A 381 22.14 -16.88 15.05
N ILE A 382 22.21 -15.63 15.54
CA ILE A 382 22.74 -15.26 16.87
C ILE A 382 21.64 -14.58 17.70
N LYS A 383 20.85 -13.73 17.05
CA LYS A 383 19.67 -13.05 17.58
C LYS A 383 18.43 -13.55 16.88
N VAL A 384 17.30 -13.52 17.58
CA VAL A 384 15.98 -13.88 17.04
C VAL A 384 14.95 -12.92 17.62
N GLY A 385 14.05 -12.40 16.80
CA GLY A 385 13.15 -11.34 17.22
C GLY A 385 11.93 -11.15 16.33
N ALA A 386 11.10 -10.19 16.71
CA ALA A 386 9.89 -9.84 16.00
C ALA A 386 9.68 -8.33 15.98
N ARG A 387 9.07 -7.82 14.91
CA ARG A 387 8.72 -6.41 14.72
C ARG A 387 7.38 -6.29 14.00
N LEU A 388 6.55 -5.34 14.42
CA LEU A 388 5.36 -4.93 13.68
C LEU A 388 5.64 -3.77 12.72
N ASP A 389 4.84 -3.72 11.67
CA ASP A 389 4.68 -2.58 10.78
C ASP A 389 4.29 -1.31 11.56
N ARG A 390 4.39 -0.18 10.85
CA ARG A 390 4.32 1.14 11.45
C ARG A 390 2.93 1.51 11.99
N ASN A 391 1.87 0.87 11.51
CA ASN A 391 0.48 1.10 11.92
C ASN A 391 -0.03 -0.03 12.85
N GLY A 392 0.67 -1.17 12.90
CA GLY A 392 0.39 -2.31 13.77
C GLY A 392 -0.76 -3.19 13.26
N LEU A 393 -0.87 -3.35 11.94
CA LEU A 393 -2.02 -3.96 11.24
C LEU A 393 -1.97 -5.50 11.21
N ARG A 394 -1.20 -6.11 12.11
CA ARG A 394 -1.07 -7.56 12.31
C ARG A 394 -0.93 -7.87 13.81
N PRO A 395 -1.54 -8.94 14.32
CA PRO A 395 -1.44 -9.29 15.73
C PRO A 395 -0.06 -9.87 16.05
N ALA A 396 0.56 -9.43 17.15
CA ALA A 396 1.79 -10.01 17.67
C ALA A 396 1.84 -9.96 19.20
N ARG A 397 2.04 -11.12 19.81
CA ARG A 397 2.08 -11.32 21.27
C ARG A 397 3.36 -12.04 21.66
N PHE A 398 3.96 -11.67 22.79
CA PHE A 398 5.21 -12.25 23.28
C PHE A 398 5.11 -12.70 24.74
N TRP A 399 5.91 -13.70 25.09
CA TRP A 399 6.03 -14.27 26.43
C TRP A 399 7.50 -14.58 26.75
N GLN A 400 7.89 -14.39 28.00
CA GLN A 400 9.12 -14.89 28.60
C GLN A 400 8.74 -15.74 29.81
N THR A 401 9.43 -16.86 30.00
CA THR A 401 9.13 -17.87 31.02
C THR A 401 10.29 -18.10 31.98
N ALA A 402 10.04 -18.76 33.12
CA ALA A 402 11.04 -18.98 34.17
C ALA A 402 12.02 -20.12 33.86
N ASP A 403 11.74 -20.95 32.85
CA ASP A 403 12.69 -21.84 32.17
C ASP A 403 13.51 -21.14 31.07
N ASP A 404 13.54 -19.80 31.07
CA ASP A 404 14.29 -18.94 30.14
C ASP A 404 13.91 -19.07 28.66
N MET A 405 12.72 -19.64 28.38
CA MET A 405 12.16 -19.71 27.03
C MET A 405 11.41 -18.42 26.69
N VAL A 406 11.64 -17.92 25.47
CA VAL A 406 10.95 -16.78 24.85
C VAL A 406 10.11 -17.27 23.68
N TYR A 407 8.88 -16.75 23.61
CA TYR A 407 7.92 -17.07 22.57
C TYR A 407 7.39 -15.77 21.96
N VAL A 408 7.20 -15.73 20.64
CA VAL A 408 6.38 -14.71 19.96
C VAL A 408 5.45 -15.43 18.99
N ALA A 409 4.18 -15.00 18.91
CA ALA A 409 3.20 -15.59 18.03
C ALA A 409 2.17 -14.57 17.54
N SER A 410 1.53 -14.85 16.40
CA SER A 410 0.35 -14.12 15.94
C SER A 410 -0.83 -14.28 16.93
N GLU A 411 -1.06 -15.48 17.46
CA GLU A 411 -2.16 -15.79 18.38
C GLU A 411 -1.70 -16.21 19.78
N VAL A 412 -2.66 -16.42 20.69
CA VAL A 412 -2.43 -16.97 22.04
C VAL A 412 -2.43 -18.50 22.04
N GLY A 413 -3.35 -19.14 21.31
CA GLY A 413 -3.64 -20.58 21.43
C GLY A 413 -2.47 -21.52 21.11
N VAL A 414 -1.49 -21.07 20.32
CA VAL A 414 -0.33 -21.86 19.87
C VAL A 414 0.58 -22.38 21.00
N LEU A 415 0.46 -21.84 22.22
CA LEU A 415 1.38 -22.10 23.33
C LEU A 415 1.01 -23.29 24.23
N GLY A 416 -0.20 -23.86 24.07
CA GLY A 416 -0.64 -25.04 24.82
C GLY A 416 -0.38 -24.95 26.34
N ASP A 417 0.33 -25.93 26.90
CA ASP A 417 0.62 -26.03 28.33
C ASP A 417 1.47 -24.89 28.92
N VAL A 418 2.19 -24.13 28.09
CA VAL A 418 2.92 -22.93 28.54
C VAL A 418 1.96 -21.85 29.09
N LEU A 419 0.69 -21.88 28.68
CA LEU A 419 -0.36 -21.01 29.21
C LEU A 419 -1.14 -21.63 30.38
N SER A 420 -1.18 -22.96 30.50
CA SER A 420 -1.87 -23.63 31.60
C SER A 420 -1.10 -23.44 32.92
N ASN A 421 0.23 -23.42 32.87
CA ASN A 421 1.09 -23.07 34.00
C ASN A 421 1.37 -21.55 34.07
N ALA A 422 0.35 -20.77 34.43
CA ALA A 422 0.47 -19.31 34.57
C ALA A 422 1.56 -18.84 35.56
N GLY A 423 2.00 -19.70 36.50
CA GLY A 423 3.10 -19.42 37.42
C GLY A 423 4.49 -19.43 36.77
N ASN A 424 4.63 -19.99 35.57
CA ASN A 424 5.88 -20.01 34.81
C ASN A 424 6.12 -18.75 33.95
N VAL A 425 5.17 -17.82 33.86
CA VAL A 425 5.27 -16.65 32.98
C VAL A 425 5.93 -15.47 33.71
N VAL A 426 7.18 -15.17 33.35
CA VAL A 426 7.98 -14.05 33.90
C VAL A 426 7.54 -12.71 33.29
N ALA A 427 7.25 -12.68 31.99
CA ALA A 427 6.73 -11.51 31.30
C ALA A 427 5.79 -11.93 30.16
N LYS A 428 4.80 -11.09 29.85
CA LYS A 428 3.96 -11.22 28.64
C LYS A 428 3.50 -9.86 28.15
N GLY A 429 3.26 -9.74 26.85
CA GLY A 429 2.77 -8.50 26.24
C GLY A 429 2.31 -8.66 24.80
N ARG A 430 1.87 -7.55 24.21
CA ARG A 430 1.66 -7.40 22.76
C ARG A 430 2.68 -6.42 22.20
N LEU A 431 3.08 -6.59 20.95
CA LEU A 431 3.71 -5.51 20.21
C LEU A 431 2.62 -4.51 19.81
N GLY A 432 2.92 -3.22 19.93
CA GLY A 432 2.14 -2.15 19.32
C GLY A 432 2.73 -1.70 17.98
N PRO A 433 2.10 -0.70 17.33
CA PRO A 433 2.58 -0.14 16.06
C PRO A 433 4.06 0.24 16.11
N GLY A 434 4.82 -0.20 15.10
CA GLY A 434 6.25 0.03 14.92
C GLY A 434 7.18 -0.67 15.93
N GLN A 435 6.66 -1.42 16.91
CA GLN A 435 7.42 -1.97 18.04
C GLN A 435 8.17 -3.26 17.71
N MET A 436 9.27 -3.49 18.45
CA MET A 436 10.20 -4.59 18.25
C MET A 436 10.56 -5.29 19.57
N VAL A 437 10.80 -6.60 19.53
CA VAL A 437 11.47 -7.40 20.58
C VAL A 437 12.58 -8.25 19.97
N CYS A 438 13.62 -8.54 20.74
CA CYS A 438 14.78 -9.28 20.26
C CYS A 438 15.46 -10.04 21.41
N ALA A 439 15.58 -11.36 21.25
CA ALA A 439 16.45 -12.21 22.05
C ALA A 439 17.84 -12.27 21.41
N ASP A 440 18.89 -12.02 22.18
CA ASP A 440 20.28 -12.27 21.81
C ASP A 440 20.74 -13.55 22.51
N LEU A 441 20.88 -14.64 21.74
CA LEU A 441 21.14 -15.98 22.28
C LEU A 441 22.58 -16.12 22.77
N ALA A 442 23.52 -15.41 22.16
CA ALA A 442 24.92 -15.44 22.59
C ALA A 442 25.15 -14.62 23.87
N ALA A 443 24.41 -13.53 24.06
CA ALA A 443 24.47 -12.72 25.28
C ALA A 443 23.49 -13.18 26.39
N GLY A 444 22.54 -14.06 26.07
CA GLY A 444 21.47 -14.50 26.96
C GLY A 444 20.51 -13.39 27.39
N THR A 445 20.24 -12.40 26.53
CA THR A 445 19.42 -11.23 26.87
C THR A 445 18.15 -11.14 26.03
N PHE A 446 17.02 -10.81 26.66
CA PHE A 446 15.80 -10.42 25.96
C PHE A 446 15.63 -8.90 26.06
N ARG A 447 15.52 -8.22 24.92
CA ARG A 447 15.41 -6.75 24.84
C ARG A 447 14.09 -6.32 24.22
N THR A 448 13.55 -5.24 24.76
CA THR A 448 12.29 -4.63 24.35
C THR A 448 12.51 -3.40 23.48
N ASN A 449 11.44 -2.90 22.87
CA ASN A 449 11.46 -1.81 21.89
C ASN A 449 12.27 -0.58 22.33
N THR A 450 12.11 -0.14 23.59
CA THR A 450 12.78 1.05 24.13
C THR A 450 14.29 0.89 24.25
N GLU A 451 14.75 -0.34 24.50
CA GLU A 451 16.17 -0.68 24.66
C GLU A 451 16.83 -0.87 23.29
N ILE A 452 16.16 -1.57 22.38
CA ILE A 452 16.60 -1.77 20.99
C ILE A 452 16.69 -0.43 20.26
N ALA A 453 15.64 0.40 20.35
CA ALA A 453 15.61 1.71 19.70
C ALA A 453 16.71 2.63 20.26
N ARG A 454 16.99 2.57 21.57
CA ARG A 454 18.07 3.38 22.17
C ARG A 454 19.46 2.89 21.76
N ASP A 455 19.71 1.59 21.78
CA ASP A 455 20.95 0.97 21.27
C ASP A 455 21.20 1.47 19.84
N VAL A 456 20.29 1.15 18.91
CA VAL A 456 20.43 1.51 17.49
C VAL A 456 20.62 3.02 17.29
N ALA A 457 19.83 3.85 17.95
CA ALA A 457 19.89 5.31 17.79
C ALA A 457 21.12 6.00 18.45
N THR A 458 21.89 5.29 19.28
CA THR A 458 23.11 5.84 19.91
C THR A 458 24.41 5.36 19.28
N ARG A 459 24.36 4.54 18.22
CA ARG A 459 25.55 4.05 17.49
C ARG A 459 26.29 5.11 16.67
N ALA A 460 25.62 6.22 16.34
CA ALA A 460 26.20 7.35 15.61
C ALA A 460 25.54 8.68 16.01
N PRO A 461 26.19 9.84 15.79
CA PRO A 461 25.62 11.15 16.10
C PRO A 461 24.61 11.61 15.02
N TYR A 462 23.54 10.82 14.82
CA TYR A 462 22.55 11.05 13.76
C TYR A 462 21.98 12.47 13.75
N GLY A 463 21.79 13.10 14.92
CA GLY A 463 21.29 14.47 15.02
C GLY A 463 22.22 15.53 14.45
N ASP A 464 23.54 15.28 14.39
CA ASP A 464 24.51 16.20 13.78
C ASP A 464 24.74 15.88 12.30
N TRP A 465 24.52 14.62 11.90
CA TRP A 465 24.41 14.24 10.49
C TRP A 465 23.17 14.86 9.83
N VAL A 466 21.98 14.79 10.44
CA VAL A 466 20.76 15.43 9.91
C VAL A 466 20.96 16.92 9.68
N LYS A 467 21.51 17.66 10.67
CA LYS A 467 21.80 19.10 10.55
C LYS A 467 22.78 19.48 9.42
N SER A 468 23.61 18.54 8.97
CA SER A 468 24.60 18.75 7.91
C SER A 468 24.19 18.16 6.55
N CYS A 469 23.23 17.25 6.53
CA CYS A 469 22.73 16.58 5.32
C CYS A 469 21.35 17.08 4.85
N ALA A 470 20.57 17.72 5.73
CA ALA A 470 19.21 18.16 5.43
C ALA A 470 18.99 19.65 5.80
N ARG A 471 18.35 20.40 4.89
CA ARG A 471 18.02 21.83 5.03
C ARG A 471 16.52 22.03 4.86
N LYS A 472 15.90 22.95 5.59
CA LYS A 472 14.45 23.17 5.54
C LYS A 472 14.10 24.27 4.55
N LEU A 473 13.04 24.08 3.77
CA LEU A 473 12.51 25.11 2.85
C LEU A 473 12.26 26.48 3.53
N SER A 474 11.89 26.47 4.83
CA SER A 474 11.73 27.68 5.65
C SER A 474 13.03 28.46 5.90
N GLU A 475 14.18 27.80 5.90
CA GLU A 475 15.50 28.43 6.09
C GLU A 475 15.92 29.23 4.84
N LEU A 476 15.29 28.96 3.69
CA LEU A 476 15.46 29.68 2.43
C LEU A 476 14.54 30.92 2.31
N ASN A 477 13.80 31.29 3.37
CA ASN A 477 12.86 32.43 3.41
C ASN A 477 11.76 32.40 2.32
N ALA A 478 11.39 31.19 1.90
CA ALA A 478 10.80 30.97 0.59
C ALA A 478 9.26 31.06 0.52
N SER A 479 8.53 30.74 1.59
CA SER A 479 7.05 30.63 1.57
C SER A 479 6.35 32.00 1.51
N LYS A 480 6.07 32.50 0.30
CA LYS A 480 5.37 33.77 0.05
C LYS A 480 4.31 33.60 -1.03
N VAL A 481 3.04 33.63 -0.63
CA VAL A 481 1.92 33.66 -1.59
C VAL A 481 1.97 34.97 -2.39
N LEU A 482 1.86 34.88 -3.71
CA LEU A 482 1.77 36.05 -4.58
C LEU A 482 0.40 36.73 -4.40
N GLY A 483 0.40 38.03 -4.08
CA GLY A 483 -0.83 38.79 -3.82
C GLY A 483 -1.61 39.24 -5.07
N GLU A 484 -1.02 39.11 -6.25
CA GLU A 484 -1.56 39.60 -7.53
C GLU A 484 -1.34 38.57 -8.64
N CYS A 485 -2.32 38.43 -9.54
CA CYS A 485 -2.20 37.53 -10.69
C CYS A 485 -1.13 38.04 -11.67
N GLN A 486 -0.21 37.16 -12.08
CA GLN A 486 0.93 37.51 -12.93
C GLN A 486 0.64 37.40 -14.44
N LEU A 487 -0.57 37.00 -14.83
CA LEU A 487 -1.02 36.86 -16.22
C LEU A 487 -2.22 37.78 -16.46
N ASP A 488 -2.37 38.28 -17.68
CA ASP A 488 -3.61 38.96 -18.07
C ASP A 488 -4.75 37.94 -18.29
N ALA A 489 -6.01 38.37 -18.15
CA ALA A 489 -7.16 37.47 -18.21
C ALA A 489 -7.35 36.77 -19.58
N SER A 490 -6.91 37.38 -20.68
CA SER A 490 -6.91 36.78 -22.03
C SER A 490 -5.76 35.80 -22.21
N GLU A 491 -4.58 36.09 -21.67
CA GLU A 491 -3.47 35.13 -21.62
C GLU A 491 -3.79 33.90 -20.76
N ALA A 492 -4.29 34.11 -19.54
CA ALA A 492 -4.72 33.03 -18.65
C ALA A 492 -5.78 32.14 -19.33
N LEU A 493 -6.77 32.72 -19.99
CA LEU A 493 -7.83 32.00 -20.69
C LEU A 493 -7.31 31.20 -21.91
N ARG A 494 -6.39 31.77 -22.70
CA ARG A 494 -5.73 31.07 -23.81
C ARG A 494 -4.91 29.88 -23.33
N LEU A 495 -4.11 30.07 -22.27
CA LEU A 495 -3.29 29.01 -21.70
C LEU A 495 -4.15 27.91 -21.07
N GLN A 496 -5.21 28.24 -20.33
CA GLN A 496 -6.17 27.28 -19.79
C GLN A 496 -6.78 26.39 -20.90
N ALA A 497 -7.25 26.99 -21.99
CA ALA A 497 -7.77 26.24 -23.14
C ALA A 497 -6.68 25.41 -23.85
N ALA A 498 -5.46 25.92 -23.96
CA ALA A 498 -4.32 25.22 -24.55
C ALA A 498 -3.89 23.97 -23.76
N VAL A 499 -4.07 23.97 -22.42
CA VAL A 499 -3.83 22.81 -21.54
C VAL A 499 -5.12 22.10 -21.10
N GLY A 500 -6.19 22.22 -21.89
CA GLY A 500 -7.38 21.38 -21.82
C GLY A 500 -8.46 21.74 -20.79
N TYR A 501 -8.31 22.80 -20.00
CA TYR A 501 -9.27 23.16 -18.97
C TYR A 501 -10.63 23.58 -19.56
N GLY A 502 -11.71 23.03 -19.00
CA GLY A 502 -13.09 23.42 -19.29
C GLY A 502 -13.68 24.43 -18.28
N GLN A 503 -14.91 24.85 -18.56
CA GLN A 503 -15.74 25.60 -17.62
C GLN A 503 -16.04 24.79 -16.34
N GLU A 504 -16.20 23.47 -16.45
CA GLU A 504 -16.49 22.62 -15.28
C GLU A 504 -15.27 22.47 -14.36
N ASP A 505 -14.06 22.33 -14.90
CA ASP A 505 -12.82 22.33 -14.09
C ASP A 505 -12.65 23.62 -13.30
N THR A 506 -12.86 24.76 -13.96
CA THR A 506 -12.66 26.07 -13.34
C THR A 506 -13.75 26.40 -12.31
N GLN A 507 -15.03 26.20 -12.65
CA GLN A 507 -16.16 26.61 -11.81
C GLN A 507 -16.60 25.55 -10.78
N MET A 508 -16.54 24.26 -11.12
CA MET A 508 -16.98 23.18 -10.21
C MET A 508 -15.85 22.63 -9.36
N ILE A 509 -14.61 22.60 -9.88
CA ILE A 509 -13.47 22.02 -9.16
C ILE A 509 -12.59 23.10 -8.52
N ILE A 510 -11.95 23.96 -9.30
CA ILE A 510 -10.96 24.92 -8.79
C ILE A 510 -11.61 25.97 -7.88
N GLU A 511 -12.71 26.59 -8.31
CA GLU A 511 -13.42 27.58 -7.50
C GLU A 511 -13.95 26.96 -6.19
N SER A 512 -14.49 25.75 -6.24
CA SER A 512 -14.95 25.02 -5.05
C SER A 512 -13.79 24.72 -4.08
N MET A 513 -12.66 24.24 -4.59
CA MET A 513 -11.45 24.00 -3.79
C MET A 513 -10.90 25.28 -3.16
N ALA A 514 -10.88 26.39 -3.91
CA ALA A 514 -10.39 27.68 -3.43
C ALA A 514 -11.32 28.32 -2.38
N GLN A 515 -12.64 28.13 -2.49
CA GLN A 515 -13.63 28.67 -1.54
C GLN A 515 -13.77 27.84 -0.26
N THR A 516 -13.68 26.51 -0.36
CA THR A 516 -13.98 25.59 0.76
C THR A 516 -12.75 25.00 1.44
N GLY A 517 -11.60 24.95 0.75
CA GLY A 517 -10.42 24.21 1.19
C GLY A 517 -10.53 22.69 1.05
N ALA A 518 -11.54 22.18 0.35
CA ALA A 518 -11.81 20.74 0.15
C ALA A 518 -12.12 20.42 -1.33
N GLU A 519 -12.00 19.14 -1.72
CA GLU A 519 -12.45 18.70 -3.04
C GLU A 519 -14.00 18.70 -3.15
N PRO A 520 -14.59 19.04 -4.30
CA PRO A 520 -16.04 19.09 -4.44
C PRO A 520 -16.67 17.70 -4.33
N THR A 521 -17.78 17.59 -3.59
CA THR A 521 -18.55 16.34 -3.49
C THR A 521 -19.63 16.28 -4.57
N PHE A 522 -19.65 15.20 -5.34
CA PHE A 522 -20.66 14.91 -6.37
C PHE A 522 -21.43 13.62 -6.05
N CYS A 523 -22.43 13.28 -6.88
CA CYS A 523 -23.28 12.10 -6.74
C CYS A 523 -23.67 11.52 -8.10
N MET A 524 -24.32 10.36 -8.11
CA MET A 524 -24.38 9.41 -9.25
C MET A 524 -23.01 8.77 -9.55
N GLY A 525 -22.97 7.86 -10.52
CA GLY A 525 -21.73 7.24 -11.01
C GLY A 525 -21.20 7.96 -12.25
N ASP A 526 -19.94 7.69 -12.59
CA ASP A 526 -19.35 8.06 -13.88
C ASP A 526 -20.07 7.29 -15.00
N ASP A 527 -20.72 8.03 -15.90
CA ASP A 527 -21.54 7.49 -16.99
C ASP A 527 -21.22 8.11 -18.36
N CYS A 528 -20.04 8.75 -18.44
CA CYS A 528 -19.36 9.17 -19.66
C CYS A 528 -18.66 7.96 -20.33
N PRO A 529 -18.18 8.10 -21.59
CA PRO A 529 -17.30 7.13 -22.20
C PRO A 529 -15.99 6.93 -21.42
N LEU A 530 -15.35 5.78 -21.59
CA LEU A 530 -13.91 5.70 -21.34
C LEU A 530 -13.17 6.67 -22.29
N PRO A 531 -12.08 7.35 -21.87
CA PRO A 531 -11.39 8.35 -22.71
C PRO A 531 -11.02 7.87 -24.13
N VAL A 532 -10.56 6.61 -24.26
CA VAL A 532 -10.22 5.98 -25.55
C VAL A 532 -11.44 5.67 -26.45
N LEU A 533 -12.65 5.87 -25.95
CA LEU A 533 -13.94 5.71 -26.65
C LEU A 533 -14.71 7.04 -26.77
N ALA A 534 -14.18 8.14 -26.23
CA ALA A 534 -14.88 9.42 -26.11
C ALA A 534 -15.06 10.15 -27.45
N GLY A 535 -16.10 11.00 -27.53
CA GLY A 535 -16.33 11.88 -28.68
C GLY A 535 -15.59 13.22 -28.58
N THR A 536 -15.13 13.58 -27.38
CA THR A 536 -14.38 14.79 -27.04
C THR A 536 -12.96 14.42 -26.58
N PRO A 537 -11.97 15.32 -26.77
CA PRO A 537 -10.59 15.04 -26.39
C PRO A 537 -10.44 15.03 -24.86
N HIS A 538 -9.59 14.12 -24.37
CA HIS A 538 -9.29 13.92 -22.96
C HIS A 538 -7.85 14.27 -22.61
N MET A 539 -7.58 14.48 -21.33
CA MET A 539 -6.22 14.68 -20.85
C MET A 539 -5.58 13.35 -20.48
N LEU A 540 -4.26 13.21 -20.67
CA LEU A 540 -3.53 11.96 -20.43
C LEU A 540 -3.74 11.36 -19.03
N TYR A 541 -4.08 12.18 -18.02
CA TYR A 541 -4.41 11.69 -16.68
C TYR A 541 -5.73 10.93 -16.58
N ASP A 542 -6.69 11.14 -17.49
CA ASP A 542 -8.01 10.47 -17.45
C ASP A 542 -7.91 8.97 -17.76
N TYR A 543 -6.89 8.58 -18.53
CA TYR A 543 -6.56 7.21 -18.91
C TYR A 543 -6.02 6.40 -17.71
N PHE A 544 -5.50 7.05 -16.68
CA PHE A 544 -4.95 6.42 -15.49
C PHE A 544 -5.98 6.33 -14.38
N LYS A 545 -6.61 5.16 -14.24
CA LYS A 545 -7.52 4.90 -13.12
C LYS A 545 -6.72 4.53 -11.87
N GLN A 546 -7.01 5.20 -10.76
CA GLN A 546 -6.35 4.95 -9.48
C GLN A 546 -6.64 3.51 -9.03
N ARG A 547 -5.59 2.77 -8.65
CA ARG A 547 -5.79 1.50 -7.94
C ARG A 547 -6.28 1.78 -6.52
N PHE A 548 -6.89 0.79 -5.89
CA PHE A 548 -7.32 0.84 -4.49
C PHE A 548 -7.22 -0.55 -3.87
N ALA A 549 -7.09 -0.61 -2.55
CA ALA A 549 -6.97 -1.86 -1.81
C ALA A 549 -8.34 -2.49 -1.53
N GLN A 550 -8.44 -3.81 -1.69
CA GLN A 550 -9.63 -4.60 -1.37
C GLN A 550 -9.18 -5.96 -0.81
N VAL A 551 -9.70 -6.35 0.37
CA VAL A 551 -9.42 -7.61 1.09
C VAL A 551 -7.95 -7.80 1.53
N THR A 552 -6.98 -7.80 0.60
CA THR A 552 -5.56 -8.11 0.85
C THR A 552 -4.90 -7.25 1.92
N ASN A 553 -5.29 -5.97 1.97
CA ASN A 553 -4.86 -5.01 2.98
C ASN A 553 -5.96 -3.95 3.17
N PRO A 554 -6.13 -3.40 4.39
CA PRO A 554 -7.10 -2.33 4.62
C PRO A 554 -6.63 -1.00 4.00
N PRO A 555 -7.56 -0.11 3.61
CA PRO A 555 -7.29 1.32 3.49
C PRO A 555 -7.15 1.96 4.88
N ILE A 556 -6.45 3.09 4.96
CA ILE A 556 -6.29 3.92 6.18
C ILE A 556 -7.29 5.08 6.10
N ASP A 557 -7.91 5.49 7.22
CA ASP A 557 -8.76 6.70 7.26
C ASP A 557 -7.88 7.97 7.32
N PRO A 558 -7.80 8.80 6.25
CA PRO A 558 -6.89 9.95 6.22
C PRO A 558 -7.33 11.09 7.15
N LEU A 559 -8.55 11.06 7.67
CA LEU A 559 -9.09 12.08 8.58
C LEU A 559 -8.91 11.68 10.05
N ARG A 560 -9.10 10.40 10.39
CA ARG A 560 -8.97 9.87 11.76
C ARG A 560 -7.55 9.43 12.08
N GLU A 561 -6.85 8.86 11.11
CA GLU A 561 -5.50 8.30 11.27
C GLU A 561 -4.43 9.18 10.61
N GLY A 562 -4.77 10.35 10.08
CA GLY A 562 -3.85 11.27 9.39
C GLY A 562 -2.56 11.63 10.15
N LEU A 563 -2.48 11.40 11.47
CA LEU A 563 -1.23 11.47 12.25
C LEU A 563 -0.16 10.44 11.84
N VAL A 564 -0.53 9.29 11.25
CA VAL A 564 0.44 8.37 10.65
C VAL A 564 0.78 8.76 9.20
N MET A 565 0.10 9.73 8.60
CA MET A 565 0.34 10.12 7.22
C MET A 565 1.32 11.29 7.09
N SER A 566 1.95 11.43 5.93
CA SER A 566 2.83 12.57 5.62
C SER A 566 2.92 12.87 4.13
N LEU A 567 2.93 14.15 3.80
CA LEU A 567 3.23 14.69 2.47
C LEU A 567 4.67 15.25 2.38
N GLU A 568 5.49 15.03 3.42
CA GLU A 568 6.88 15.46 3.44
C GLU A 568 7.69 14.74 2.37
N MET A 569 8.56 15.50 1.70
CA MET A 569 9.35 15.07 0.55
C MET A 569 10.77 15.62 0.67
N ARG A 570 11.74 14.97 0.03
CA ARG A 570 13.15 15.40 0.03
C ARG A 570 13.66 15.52 -1.40
N LEU A 571 14.20 16.69 -1.76
CA LEU A 571 14.85 16.95 -3.05
C LEU A 571 16.36 16.89 -2.88
N GLY A 572 17.06 16.29 -3.84
CA GLY A 572 18.52 16.12 -3.87
C GLY A 572 18.93 14.64 -3.97
N GLY A 573 20.24 14.41 -4.15
CA GLY A 573 20.80 13.08 -4.28
C GLY A 573 20.61 12.23 -3.02
N ARG A 574 20.48 10.91 -3.20
CA ARG A 574 20.48 9.93 -2.11
C ARG A 574 21.84 9.24 -1.98
N GLY A 575 22.22 8.93 -0.75
CA GLY A 575 23.51 8.33 -0.43
C GLY A 575 23.55 6.81 -0.53
N ASN A 576 24.76 6.26 -0.36
CA ASN A 576 24.94 4.82 -0.20
C ASN A 576 24.38 4.36 1.16
N LEU A 577 23.24 3.66 1.15
CA LEU A 577 22.61 3.09 2.35
C LEU A 577 23.55 2.15 3.14
N LEU A 578 24.48 1.47 2.47
CA LEU A 578 25.42 0.53 3.09
C LEU A 578 26.60 1.24 3.78
N GLN A 579 26.77 2.54 3.56
CA GLN A 579 27.85 3.36 4.14
C GLN A 579 27.30 4.69 4.68
N PRO A 580 26.48 4.65 5.76
CA PRO A 580 25.94 5.84 6.39
C PRO A 580 27.04 6.62 7.11
N GLY A 581 27.06 7.93 6.89
CA GLY A 581 28.01 8.87 7.50
C GLY A 581 27.55 10.32 7.39
N GLN A 582 28.43 11.23 7.82
CA GLN A 582 28.24 12.66 7.61
C GLN A 582 28.36 12.99 6.12
N GLY A 583 27.41 13.74 5.56
CA GLY A 583 27.41 14.11 4.15
C GLY A 583 26.99 13.01 3.17
N SER A 584 26.40 11.89 3.65
CA SER A 584 25.89 10.84 2.74
C SER A 584 24.83 11.36 1.76
N TYR A 585 24.12 12.43 2.09
CA TYR A 585 23.21 13.14 1.19
C TYR A 585 23.25 14.65 1.47
N ASN A 586 22.78 15.47 0.54
CA ASN A 586 22.54 16.90 0.76
C ASN A 586 21.19 17.26 0.13
N GLN A 587 20.17 17.45 0.99
CA GLN A 587 18.78 17.53 0.55
C GLN A 587 18.04 18.73 1.13
N ILE A 588 17.02 19.19 0.40
CA ILE A 588 16.01 20.14 0.89
C ILE A 588 14.77 19.35 1.32
N MET A 589 14.33 19.54 2.56
CA MET A 589 13.11 18.98 3.12
C MET A 589 11.92 19.91 2.80
N LEU A 590 10.92 19.35 2.11
CA LEU A 590 9.65 19.96 1.74
C LEU A 590 8.54 19.40 2.64
N LYS A 591 7.52 20.22 2.94
CA LYS A 591 6.33 19.79 3.70
C LYS A 591 5.21 19.16 2.86
N SER A 592 5.35 19.25 1.55
CA SER A 592 4.33 19.00 0.53
C SER A 592 5.05 18.81 -0.80
N PRO A 593 4.51 18.05 -1.77
CA PRO A 593 4.98 18.10 -3.15
C PRO A 593 4.60 19.43 -3.83
N VAL A 594 3.51 20.05 -3.40
CA VAL A 594 3.02 21.33 -3.93
C VAL A 594 3.87 22.44 -3.35
N LEU A 595 4.57 23.16 -4.21
CA LEU A 595 5.38 24.34 -3.90
C LEU A 595 4.68 25.60 -4.41
N LEU A 596 4.79 26.70 -3.66
CA LEU A 596 4.50 28.04 -4.17
C LEU A 596 5.58 28.47 -5.18
N GLU A 597 5.31 29.45 -6.04
CA GLU A 597 6.28 29.96 -7.02
C GLU A 597 7.56 30.45 -6.34
N SER A 598 7.42 31.13 -5.20
CA SER A 598 8.53 31.61 -4.38
C SER A 598 9.34 30.50 -3.70
N GLU A 599 8.72 29.32 -3.51
CA GLU A 599 9.37 28.11 -3.00
C GLU A 599 10.09 27.36 -4.10
N LEU A 600 9.50 27.28 -5.29
CA LEU A 600 10.15 26.75 -6.48
C LEU A 600 11.39 27.55 -6.85
N GLU A 601 11.33 28.89 -6.84
CA GLU A 601 12.51 29.73 -7.13
C GLU A 601 13.61 29.61 -6.06
N ALA A 602 13.24 29.41 -4.79
CA ALA A 602 14.23 29.14 -3.73
C ALA A 602 14.93 27.78 -3.90
N VAL A 603 14.20 26.76 -4.39
CA VAL A 603 14.77 25.45 -4.75
C VAL A 603 15.66 25.56 -5.99
N ARG A 604 15.23 26.31 -7.03
CA ARG A 604 16.03 26.56 -8.24
C ARG A 604 17.31 27.35 -7.95
N GLY A 605 17.26 28.26 -6.98
CA GLY A 605 18.40 29.05 -6.51
C GLY A 605 19.39 28.28 -5.61
N ASP A 606 19.13 27.03 -5.24
CA ASP A 606 20.02 26.30 -4.35
C ASP A 606 21.28 25.77 -5.06
N SER A 607 22.43 26.25 -4.61
CA SER A 607 23.74 25.94 -5.19
C SER A 607 24.20 24.49 -4.97
N ALA A 608 23.66 23.80 -3.97
CA ALA A 608 24.01 22.40 -3.68
C ALA A 608 23.12 21.40 -4.44
N LEU A 609 21.87 21.75 -4.76
CA LEU A 609 21.06 21.00 -5.72
C LEU A 609 21.51 21.19 -7.18
N ALA A 610 22.20 22.30 -7.48
CA ALA A 610 22.67 22.66 -8.82
C ALA A 610 21.55 22.53 -9.87
N ALA A 611 20.38 23.07 -9.54
CA ALA A 611 19.15 22.83 -10.27
C ALA A 611 19.21 23.36 -11.72
N GLN A 612 18.69 22.58 -12.66
CA GLN A 612 18.61 22.97 -14.07
C GLN A 612 17.17 22.90 -14.56
N THR A 613 16.78 23.82 -15.44
CA THR A 613 15.42 23.90 -15.99
C THR A 613 15.42 23.41 -17.43
N PHE A 614 14.55 22.46 -17.75
CA PHE A 614 14.42 21.86 -19.07
C PHE A 614 13.05 22.18 -19.67
N SER A 615 13.02 22.44 -20.97
CA SER A 615 11.78 22.77 -21.68
C SER A 615 10.98 21.50 -21.99
N LEU A 616 9.65 21.63 -21.95
CA LEU A 616 8.70 20.60 -22.37
C LEU A 616 8.09 20.88 -23.75
N HIS A 617 8.49 21.97 -24.41
CA HIS A 617 7.90 22.41 -25.67
C HIS A 617 8.45 21.63 -26.87
N TYR A 618 7.57 21.32 -27.83
CA TYR A 618 7.92 20.79 -29.15
C TYR A 618 7.19 21.57 -30.25
N ALA A 619 7.65 21.43 -31.50
CA ALA A 619 7.00 22.08 -32.64
C ALA A 619 5.80 21.27 -33.13
N ALA A 620 4.59 21.81 -32.96
CA ALA A 620 3.35 21.19 -33.39
C ALA A 620 3.26 21.00 -34.91
N GLY A 621 2.49 20.00 -35.36
CA GLY A 621 2.20 19.75 -36.78
C GLY A 621 3.33 19.05 -37.55
N GLN A 622 4.37 18.56 -36.87
CA GLN A 622 5.37 17.65 -37.44
C GLN A 622 5.10 16.22 -36.93
N PRO A 623 5.22 15.17 -37.76
CA PRO A 623 5.09 13.80 -37.30
C PRO A 623 6.17 13.47 -36.26
N ASP A 624 5.77 12.70 -35.25
CA ASP A 624 6.63 12.14 -34.18
C ASP A 624 7.41 13.20 -33.37
N ALA A 625 6.99 14.47 -33.43
CA ALA A 625 7.65 15.59 -32.74
C ALA A 625 7.66 15.43 -31.21
N MET A 626 6.59 14.88 -30.64
CA MET A 626 6.52 14.55 -29.21
C MET A 626 7.54 13.47 -28.84
N GLN A 627 7.65 12.40 -29.65
CA GLN A 627 8.59 11.30 -29.40
C GLN A 627 10.05 11.78 -29.51
N GLN A 628 10.35 12.61 -30.51
CA GLN A 628 11.68 13.23 -30.68
C GLN A 628 12.03 14.18 -29.52
N ALA A 629 11.08 15.01 -29.07
CA ALA A 629 11.27 15.90 -27.94
C ALA A 629 11.48 15.16 -26.62
N LEU A 630 10.71 14.08 -26.36
CA LEU A 630 10.91 13.20 -25.21
C LEU A 630 12.30 12.55 -25.21
N ALA A 631 12.74 12.03 -26.36
CA ALA A 631 14.07 11.42 -26.49
C ALA A 631 15.21 12.41 -26.20
N GLU A 632 15.14 13.63 -26.75
CA GLU A 632 16.15 14.66 -26.51
C GLU A 632 16.08 15.23 -25.08
N LEU A 633 14.89 15.34 -24.49
CA LEU A 633 14.69 15.71 -23.08
C LEU A 633 15.36 14.69 -22.15
N CYS A 634 15.07 13.39 -22.31
CA CYS A 634 15.69 12.33 -21.52
C CYS A 634 17.22 12.35 -21.62
N LYS A 635 17.75 12.47 -22.85
CA LYS A 635 19.19 12.58 -23.13
C LYS A 635 19.84 13.82 -22.49
N THR A 636 19.18 14.97 -22.54
CA THR A 636 19.70 16.24 -21.99
C THR A 636 19.65 16.23 -20.46
N VAL A 637 18.58 15.71 -19.86
CA VAL A 637 18.46 15.51 -18.42
C VAL A 637 19.50 14.50 -17.91
N GLU A 638 19.71 13.38 -18.60
CA GLU A 638 20.75 12.40 -18.25
C GLU A 638 22.14 13.04 -18.25
N ALA A 639 22.48 13.81 -19.28
CA ALA A 639 23.75 14.52 -19.38
C ALA A 639 23.94 15.53 -18.22
N ALA A 640 22.90 16.27 -17.85
CA ALA A 640 22.93 17.22 -16.75
C ALA A 640 23.07 16.53 -15.37
N VAL A 641 22.38 15.42 -15.14
CA VAL A 641 22.50 14.62 -13.90
C VAL A 641 23.89 14.01 -13.81
N ARG A 642 24.46 13.48 -14.91
CA ARG A 642 25.86 13.02 -14.97
C ARG A 642 26.87 14.14 -14.73
N ALA A 643 26.53 15.39 -15.06
CA ALA A 643 27.32 16.57 -14.75
C ALA A 643 27.15 17.12 -13.31
N GLY A 644 26.31 16.47 -12.49
CA GLY A 644 26.13 16.79 -11.06
C GLY A 644 24.84 17.54 -10.72
N CYS A 645 23.91 17.74 -11.65
CA CYS A 645 22.58 18.27 -11.34
C CYS A 645 21.80 17.29 -10.44
N GLN A 646 21.35 17.74 -9.28
CA GLN A 646 20.55 16.93 -8.33
C GLN A 646 19.07 17.34 -8.27
N CYS A 647 18.66 18.34 -9.05
CA CYS A 647 17.26 18.79 -9.14
C CYS A 647 16.90 19.18 -10.57
N VAL A 648 16.09 18.34 -11.21
CA VAL A 648 15.51 18.60 -12.53
C VAL A 648 14.25 19.42 -12.35
N ALA A 649 14.27 20.68 -12.78
CA ALA A 649 13.09 21.52 -12.91
C ALA A 649 12.55 21.43 -14.34
N LEU A 650 11.24 21.41 -14.50
CA LEU A 650 10.56 21.45 -15.79
C LEU A 650 9.83 22.79 -15.93
N GLU A 651 9.66 23.28 -17.15
CA GLU A 651 8.85 24.48 -17.39
C GLU A 651 7.38 24.25 -16.98
N LYS A 652 6.79 25.25 -16.30
CA LYS A 652 5.54 25.22 -15.50
C LYS A 652 4.56 24.06 -15.75
N GLY A 653 4.62 23.01 -14.93
CA GLY A 653 3.58 21.99 -14.77
C GLY A 653 2.80 22.14 -13.46
N ILE A 654 1.47 21.93 -13.49
CA ILE A 654 0.57 22.07 -12.33
C ILE A 654 0.53 20.77 -11.51
N LEU A 655 0.43 20.88 -10.19
CA LEU A 655 0.44 19.76 -9.24
C LEU A 655 -0.95 19.57 -8.59
N LYS A 656 -1.42 18.31 -8.46
CA LYS A 656 -2.69 17.95 -7.80
C LYS A 656 -2.50 16.80 -6.79
N ILE A 657 -3.47 16.66 -5.89
CA ILE A 657 -3.40 15.95 -4.60
C ILE A 657 -3.72 14.44 -4.73
N LEU A 658 -3.25 13.65 -3.76
CA LEU A 658 -3.40 12.20 -3.64
C LEU A 658 -4.02 11.84 -2.28
N SER A 659 -4.89 10.82 -2.20
CA SER A 659 -5.56 10.46 -0.92
C SER A 659 -6.04 9.00 -0.74
N LYS A 660 -6.25 8.19 -1.79
CA LYS A 660 -7.19 7.04 -1.73
C LYS A 660 -6.63 5.64 -1.44
N MET A 661 -5.32 5.47 -1.24
CA MET A 661 -4.68 4.14 -1.28
C MET A 661 -4.46 3.41 0.05
N GLY A 662 -4.59 4.08 1.21
CA GLY A 662 -4.05 3.51 2.46
C GLY A 662 -2.52 3.34 2.45
N ILE A 663 -1.85 4.00 1.50
CA ILE A 663 -0.41 4.23 1.50
C ILE A 663 -0.19 5.46 2.36
N SER A 664 0.59 5.33 3.42
CA SER A 664 0.62 6.35 4.45
C SER A 664 1.37 7.63 4.02
N LEU A 665 2.34 7.53 3.09
CA LEU A 665 3.31 8.61 2.86
C LEU A 665 3.57 8.84 1.38
N LEU A 666 3.84 10.09 1.01
CA LEU A 666 4.12 10.44 -0.37
C LEU A 666 5.47 9.91 -0.88
N SER A 667 6.47 9.82 0.01
CA SER A 667 7.73 9.10 -0.24
C SER A 667 7.52 7.62 -0.61
N CYS A 668 6.36 7.04 -0.25
CA CYS A 668 5.97 5.71 -0.70
C CYS A 668 5.41 5.74 -2.13
N TYR A 669 4.43 6.60 -2.35
CA TYR A 669 3.69 6.68 -3.60
C TYR A 669 4.57 7.16 -4.77
N HIS A 670 5.59 7.96 -4.49
CA HIS A 670 6.54 8.47 -5.47
C HIS A 670 7.29 7.33 -6.21
N GLY A 671 7.05 7.22 -7.52
CA GLY A 671 7.61 6.18 -8.38
C GLY A 671 6.87 4.84 -8.36
N ALA A 672 5.90 4.64 -7.47
CA ALA A 672 5.28 3.34 -7.25
C ALA A 672 4.17 2.95 -8.25
N GLN A 673 3.80 3.86 -9.18
CA GLN A 673 2.86 3.60 -10.29
C GLN A 673 1.53 2.92 -9.86
N ILE A 674 0.87 3.49 -8.85
CA ILE A 674 -0.33 2.91 -8.22
C ILE A 674 -1.61 3.25 -9.02
N PHE A 675 -1.58 2.94 -10.31
CA PHE A 675 -2.64 3.16 -11.27
C PHE A 675 -2.72 2.01 -12.28
N GLU A 676 -3.80 1.96 -13.05
CA GLU A 676 -3.93 1.12 -14.24
C GLU A 676 -4.32 2.00 -15.44
N ALA A 677 -3.70 1.76 -16.59
CA ALA A 677 -3.92 2.53 -17.81
C ALA A 677 -5.00 1.86 -18.68
N TYR A 678 -6.12 2.55 -18.88
CA TYR A 678 -7.18 2.13 -19.79
C TYR A 678 -7.11 2.98 -21.06
N GLY A 679 -6.63 2.39 -22.16
CA GLY A 679 -6.62 3.04 -23.47
C GLY A 679 -5.25 3.49 -23.99
N LEU A 680 -4.15 3.13 -23.33
CA LEU A 680 -2.79 3.45 -23.76
C LEU A 680 -2.11 2.21 -24.38
N GLY A 681 -1.48 2.39 -25.54
CA GLY A 681 -0.70 1.37 -26.22
C GLY A 681 0.61 1.05 -25.50
N ARG A 682 1.16 -0.15 -25.76
CA ARG A 682 2.42 -0.60 -25.13
C ARG A 682 3.59 0.34 -25.38
N GLU A 683 3.67 0.96 -26.56
CA GLU A 683 4.67 1.99 -26.88
C GLU A 683 4.74 3.09 -25.80
N VAL A 684 3.60 3.63 -25.40
CA VAL A 684 3.49 4.72 -24.41
C VAL A 684 3.90 4.21 -23.03
N VAL A 685 3.45 3.01 -22.66
CA VAL A 685 3.77 2.36 -21.38
C VAL A 685 5.26 2.05 -21.27
N ASP A 686 5.84 1.41 -22.29
CA ASP A 686 7.23 0.98 -22.32
C ASP A 686 8.21 2.18 -22.49
N THR A 687 7.73 3.33 -22.96
CA THR A 687 8.51 4.58 -23.06
C THR A 687 8.50 5.40 -21.75
N ALA A 688 7.34 5.52 -21.09
CA ALA A 688 7.14 6.51 -20.01
C ALA A 688 6.59 5.96 -18.69
N PHE A 689 6.01 4.75 -18.68
CA PHE A 689 5.28 4.17 -17.53
C PHE A 689 5.63 2.68 -17.34
N VAL A 690 6.93 2.35 -17.44
CA VAL A 690 7.42 0.96 -17.48
C VAL A 690 6.98 0.18 -16.24
N GLY A 691 6.30 -0.95 -16.46
CA GLY A 691 5.73 -1.79 -15.40
C GLY A 691 4.27 -1.49 -15.04
N SER A 692 3.69 -0.40 -15.55
CA SER A 692 2.26 -0.14 -15.43
C SER A 692 1.43 -1.14 -16.24
N VAL A 693 0.27 -1.50 -15.69
CA VAL A 693 -0.67 -2.38 -16.39
C VAL A 693 -1.48 -1.58 -17.42
N SER A 694 -1.47 -2.03 -18.68
CA SER A 694 -2.47 -1.67 -19.69
C SER A 694 -2.95 -2.95 -20.38
N ARG A 695 -4.15 -3.43 -20.03
CA ARG A 695 -4.69 -4.70 -20.52
C ARG A 695 -5.34 -4.61 -21.89
N ILE A 696 -5.94 -3.46 -22.23
CA ILE A 696 -6.69 -3.25 -23.47
C ILE A 696 -5.86 -2.64 -24.61
N GLY A 697 -4.69 -2.06 -24.31
CA GLY A 697 -3.93 -1.27 -25.30
C GLY A 697 -4.65 0.03 -25.66
N GLY A 698 -4.35 0.57 -26.84
CA GLY A 698 -4.95 1.80 -27.36
C GLY A 698 -3.91 2.74 -27.97
N MET A 699 -3.95 4.01 -27.56
CA MET A 699 -3.23 5.14 -28.16
C MET A 699 -1.71 4.96 -28.26
N SER A 700 -1.15 5.34 -29.40
CA SER A 700 0.27 5.57 -29.64
C SER A 700 0.72 6.95 -29.15
N LEU A 701 2.03 7.21 -29.14
CA LEU A 701 2.57 8.56 -28.88
C LEU A 701 2.07 9.57 -29.93
N ALA A 702 1.88 9.15 -31.19
CA ALA A 702 1.34 10.00 -32.24
C ALA A 702 -0.14 10.36 -32.03
N ASP A 703 -0.93 9.50 -31.36
CA ASP A 703 -2.31 9.82 -30.99
C ASP A 703 -2.36 10.88 -29.88
N ILE A 704 -1.54 10.70 -28.83
CA ILE A 704 -1.42 11.65 -27.71
C ILE A 704 -0.91 13.01 -28.21
N GLN A 705 0.02 13.03 -29.17
CA GLN A 705 0.46 14.26 -29.81
C GLN A 705 -0.68 14.97 -30.54
N ARG A 706 -1.49 14.26 -31.33
CA ARG A 706 -2.63 14.86 -32.06
C ARG A 706 -3.70 15.42 -31.12
N GLU A 707 -3.97 14.76 -30.01
CA GLU A 707 -4.90 15.24 -28.99
C GLU A 707 -4.36 16.49 -28.25
N THR A 708 -3.09 16.47 -27.88
CA THR A 708 -2.39 17.64 -27.29
C THR A 708 -2.39 18.83 -28.23
N GLU A 709 -2.13 18.61 -29.53
CA GLU A 709 -2.20 19.66 -30.56
C GLU A 709 -3.63 20.20 -30.79
N ALA A 710 -4.66 19.37 -30.61
CA ALA A 710 -6.05 19.80 -30.69
C ALA A 710 -6.43 20.76 -29.56
N PHE A 711 -5.98 20.52 -28.32
CA PHE A 711 -6.13 21.48 -27.23
C PHE A 711 -5.33 22.77 -27.48
N TRP A 712 -4.07 22.65 -27.92
CA TRP A 712 -3.24 23.81 -28.26
C TRP A 712 -3.92 24.71 -29.31
N ALA A 713 -4.51 24.13 -30.36
CA ALA A 713 -5.26 24.86 -31.38
C ALA A 713 -6.51 25.58 -30.82
N LYS A 714 -7.20 25.01 -29.82
CA LYS A 714 -8.28 25.69 -29.10
C LYS A 714 -7.82 26.88 -28.26
N GLY A 715 -6.58 26.84 -27.74
CA GLY A 715 -5.99 27.92 -26.96
C GLY A 715 -5.50 29.11 -27.79
N PHE A 716 -5.10 28.88 -29.05
CA PHE A 716 -4.57 29.92 -29.95
C PHE A 716 -5.37 30.10 -31.27
N PRO A 717 -6.70 30.32 -31.24
CA PRO A 717 -7.52 30.53 -32.44
C PRO A 717 -7.42 31.95 -33.01
N ASP A 718 -7.81 32.13 -34.28
CA ASP A 718 -7.84 33.41 -35.02
C ASP A 718 -8.64 34.54 -34.37
N LYS A 719 -9.50 34.22 -33.38
CA LYS A 719 -10.39 35.16 -32.69
C LYS A 719 -10.18 35.01 -31.20
N ALA A 720 -10.04 36.14 -30.50
CA ALA A 720 -9.87 36.16 -29.04
C ALA A 720 -10.96 35.33 -28.33
N LEU A 721 -10.52 34.42 -27.45
CA LEU A 721 -11.40 33.65 -26.58
C LEU A 721 -12.13 34.57 -25.61
N THR A 722 -13.37 34.21 -25.27
CA THR A 722 -14.20 34.93 -24.29
C THR A 722 -14.65 34.05 -23.11
N LYS A 723 -14.48 32.73 -23.24
CA LYS A 723 -14.69 31.71 -22.20
C LYS A 723 -14.04 30.39 -22.65
N LEU A 724 -13.90 29.45 -21.72
CA LEU A 724 -13.51 28.05 -22.00
C LEU A 724 -14.69 27.27 -22.62
N ASP A 725 -14.41 26.09 -23.16
CA ASP A 725 -15.46 25.14 -23.57
C ASP A 725 -16.20 24.56 -22.34
N ASP A 726 -17.47 24.24 -22.52
CA ASP A 726 -18.26 23.45 -21.55
C ASP A 726 -18.38 22.03 -22.10
N TYR A 727 -17.42 21.17 -21.72
CA TYR A 727 -17.33 19.79 -22.19
C TYR A 727 -18.46 18.91 -21.66
N GLY A 728 -19.09 19.26 -20.53
CA GLY A 728 -20.09 18.40 -19.89
C GLY A 728 -19.53 17.02 -19.55
N PHE A 729 -18.41 16.98 -18.82
CA PHE A 729 -17.82 15.75 -18.28
C PHE A 729 -18.44 15.37 -16.92
N ILE A 730 -18.88 16.37 -16.15
CA ILE A 730 -19.47 16.18 -14.81
C ILE A 730 -21.00 16.16 -14.90
N GLN A 731 -21.58 16.89 -15.87
CA GLN A 731 -23.03 16.99 -16.04
C GLN A 731 -23.43 17.05 -17.51
N SER A 732 -24.31 16.14 -17.93
CA SER A 732 -24.84 16.07 -19.30
C SER A 732 -25.26 17.44 -19.87
N ARG A 733 -24.56 17.87 -20.92
CA ARG A 733 -24.87 19.08 -21.71
C ARG A 733 -25.39 18.70 -23.10
N PRO A 734 -26.33 19.45 -23.70
CA PRO A 734 -26.81 19.20 -25.07
C PRO A 734 -25.77 19.34 -26.20
N LYS A 735 -24.52 19.66 -25.88
CA LYS A 735 -23.37 19.77 -26.79
C LYS A 735 -22.05 19.30 -26.13
N GLY A 736 -22.14 18.66 -24.98
CA GLY A 736 -20.97 18.09 -24.30
C GLY A 736 -20.73 16.65 -24.71
N GLU A 737 -19.94 15.95 -23.93
CA GLU A 737 -19.75 14.51 -24.03
C GLU A 737 -21.05 13.74 -23.77
N TYR A 738 -21.13 12.52 -24.30
CA TYR A 738 -22.25 11.63 -24.10
C TYR A 738 -22.36 11.17 -22.63
N HIS A 739 -23.58 11.14 -22.11
CA HIS A 739 -23.90 10.51 -20.82
C HIS A 739 -24.97 9.44 -21.04
N ALA A 740 -24.76 8.24 -20.51
CA ALA A 740 -25.74 7.16 -20.58
C ALA A 740 -27.05 7.51 -19.83
N ASN A 741 -26.98 8.25 -18.72
CA ASN A 741 -28.10 8.68 -17.89
C ASN A 741 -28.57 10.11 -18.21
N ASN A 742 -28.58 10.46 -19.50
CA ASN A 742 -29.04 11.77 -19.97
C ASN A 742 -30.56 11.97 -19.80
N GLN A 743 -30.99 13.24 -19.88
CA GLN A 743 -32.40 13.61 -19.66
C GLN A 743 -33.38 13.05 -20.70
N ALA A 744 -32.93 12.69 -21.91
CA ALA A 744 -33.80 12.10 -22.94
C ALA A 744 -34.05 10.62 -22.63
N MET A 745 -33.00 9.86 -22.31
CA MET A 745 -33.05 8.47 -21.85
C MET A 745 -34.06 8.32 -20.69
N SER A 746 -33.88 9.10 -19.62
CA SER A 746 -34.73 8.99 -18.42
C SER A 746 -36.21 9.31 -18.70
N LYS A 747 -36.50 10.24 -19.63
CA LYS A 747 -37.89 10.54 -20.07
C LYS A 747 -38.50 9.39 -20.87
N LEU A 748 -37.73 8.73 -21.73
CA LEU A 748 -38.17 7.56 -22.49
C LEU A 748 -38.43 6.38 -21.55
N LEU A 749 -37.50 6.10 -20.62
CA LEU A 749 -37.63 5.06 -19.61
C LEU A 749 -38.88 5.26 -18.74
N HIS A 750 -39.06 6.45 -18.15
CA HIS A 750 -40.23 6.76 -17.33
C HIS A 750 -41.55 6.63 -18.12
N LYS A 751 -41.55 6.93 -19.42
CA LYS A 751 -42.72 6.73 -20.29
C LYS A 751 -42.97 5.24 -20.56
N ALA A 752 -41.92 4.45 -20.82
CA ALA A 752 -42.03 3.01 -21.05
C ALA A 752 -42.65 2.27 -19.86
N ILE A 753 -42.24 2.62 -18.63
CA ILE A 753 -42.72 2.00 -17.38
C ILE A 753 -43.98 2.66 -16.79
N GLY A 754 -44.64 3.58 -17.52
CA GLY A 754 -45.92 4.19 -17.11
C GLY A 754 -45.83 5.31 -16.05
N LEU A 755 -44.62 5.73 -15.65
CA LEU A 755 -44.42 6.86 -14.71
C LEU A 755 -44.43 8.23 -15.41
N GLY A 756 -44.42 8.27 -16.75
CA GLY A 756 -44.40 9.50 -17.56
C GLY A 756 -45.72 10.29 -17.64
N GLY A 757 -46.78 9.88 -16.92
CA GLY A 757 -48.07 10.60 -16.90
C GLY A 757 -49.27 9.68 -16.61
N LYS A 758 -50.47 10.08 -17.04
CA LYS A 758 -51.71 9.26 -16.94
C LYS A 758 -51.78 8.15 -18.00
N GLY A 759 -50.70 7.40 -18.22
CA GLY A 759 -50.63 6.33 -19.21
C GLY A 759 -50.15 5.03 -18.58
N SER A 760 -50.70 3.90 -19.03
CA SER A 760 -50.12 2.59 -18.73
C SER A 760 -48.74 2.45 -19.38
N ALA A 761 -47.93 1.53 -18.87
CA ALA A 761 -46.78 1.01 -19.63
C ALA A 761 -47.25 0.52 -21.01
N GLY A 762 -46.38 0.61 -22.03
CA GLY A 762 -46.76 0.28 -23.40
C GLY A 762 -45.58 0.09 -24.34
N GLN A 763 -45.64 -0.96 -25.15
CA GLN A 763 -44.55 -1.46 -25.99
C GLN A 763 -43.88 -0.36 -26.83
N ALA A 764 -44.65 0.45 -27.56
CA ALA A 764 -44.12 1.53 -28.41
C ALA A 764 -43.32 2.62 -27.66
N ALA A 765 -43.44 2.73 -26.33
CA ALA A 765 -42.58 3.60 -25.52
C ALA A 765 -41.30 2.89 -25.06
N PHE A 766 -41.35 1.57 -24.85
CA PHE A 766 -40.17 0.73 -24.63
C PHE A 766 -39.33 0.57 -25.90
N ASP A 767 -39.97 0.36 -27.06
CA ASP A 767 -39.29 0.27 -28.36
C ASP A 767 -38.49 1.56 -28.67
N ALA A 768 -39.07 2.73 -28.38
CA ALA A 768 -38.41 4.03 -28.52
C ALA A 768 -37.25 4.22 -27.53
N TYR A 769 -37.35 3.64 -26.32
CA TYR A 769 -36.26 3.60 -25.34
C TYR A 769 -35.13 2.68 -25.82
N THR A 770 -35.42 1.47 -26.29
CA THR A 770 -34.44 0.55 -26.87
C THR A 770 -33.79 1.12 -28.13
N GLN A 771 -34.55 1.85 -28.97
CA GLN A 771 -34.01 2.53 -30.14
C GLN A 771 -33.03 3.64 -29.76
N HIS A 772 -33.27 4.38 -28.67
CA HIS A 772 -32.32 5.39 -28.18
C HIS A 772 -30.98 4.77 -27.77
N PHE A 773 -30.99 3.62 -27.07
CA PHE A 773 -29.76 2.88 -26.75
C PHE A 773 -29.05 2.34 -28.01
N LYS A 774 -29.79 1.85 -29.01
CA LYS A 774 -29.24 1.43 -30.32
C LYS A 774 -28.73 2.59 -31.19
N GLN A 775 -28.87 3.84 -30.73
CA GLN A 775 -28.38 5.06 -31.38
C GLN A 775 -27.35 5.81 -30.50
N ALA A 776 -26.97 5.25 -29.35
CA ALA A 776 -25.87 5.77 -28.54
C ALA A 776 -24.52 5.58 -29.26
N PRO A 777 -23.52 6.43 -29.00
CA PRO A 777 -22.14 6.11 -29.35
C PRO A 777 -21.65 4.92 -28.52
N VAL A 778 -20.57 4.28 -29.01
CA VAL A 778 -19.74 3.42 -28.18
C VAL A 778 -19.25 4.23 -26.98
N HIS A 779 -19.50 3.75 -25.76
CA HIS A 779 -19.09 4.43 -24.54
C HIS A 779 -18.47 3.47 -23.51
N VAL A 780 -18.84 2.19 -23.52
CA VAL A 780 -18.24 1.15 -22.68
C VAL A 780 -17.73 -0.04 -23.51
N LEU A 781 -16.75 -0.77 -22.98
CA LEU A 781 -16.04 -1.84 -23.72
C LEU A 781 -16.95 -2.94 -24.30
N ARG A 782 -18.12 -3.19 -23.69
CA ARG A 782 -19.10 -4.16 -24.21
C ARG A 782 -19.78 -3.71 -25.51
N ASP A 783 -19.80 -2.42 -25.81
CA ASP A 783 -20.40 -1.88 -27.04
C ASP A 783 -19.54 -2.17 -28.28
N MET A 784 -18.27 -2.55 -28.05
CA MET A 784 -17.31 -3.02 -29.06
C MET A 784 -17.36 -4.54 -29.29
N LEU A 785 -18.35 -5.24 -28.69
CA LEU A 785 -18.49 -6.70 -28.79
C LEU A 785 -19.77 -7.06 -29.55
N GLU A 786 -19.62 -7.83 -30.64
CA GLU A 786 -20.73 -8.46 -31.33
C GLU A 786 -20.93 -9.91 -30.84
N LEU A 787 -22.18 -10.34 -30.70
CA LEU A 787 -22.53 -11.68 -30.26
C LEU A 787 -22.79 -12.60 -31.46
N ASP A 788 -21.74 -13.26 -31.96
CA ASP A 788 -21.91 -14.45 -32.78
C ASP A 788 -22.04 -15.70 -31.88
N SER A 789 -23.03 -16.53 -32.17
CA SER A 789 -23.27 -17.80 -31.47
C SER A 789 -22.96 -19.03 -32.33
N GLY A 790 -22.90 -18.88 -33.66
CA GLY A 790 -22.91 -20.00 -34.61
C GLY A 790 -24.15 -20.90 -34.56
N LEU A 791 -25.15 -20.60 -33.73
CA LEU A 791 -26.35 -21.41 -33.52
C LEU A 791 -27.53 -20.91 -34.37
N GLN A 792 -28.51 -21.80 -34.58
CA GLN A 792 -29.80 -21.40 -35.14
C GLN A 792 -30.69 -20.78 -34.06
N PRO A 793 -31.43 -19.69 -34.33
CA PRO A 793 -32.39 -19.13 -33.38
C PRO A 793 -33.48 -20.14 -32.99
N VAL A 794 -33.78 -20.21 -31.69
CA VAL A 794 -34.89 -21.02 -31.13
C VAL A 794 -36.17 -20.18 -30.99
N PRO A 795 -37.36 -20.81 -30.92
CA PRO A 795 -38.60 -20.14 -30.53
C PRO A 795 -38.48 -19.48 -29.15
N ILE A 796 -39.15 -18.34 -28.94
CA ILE A 796 -39.12 -17.62 -27.65
C ILE A 796 -39.82 -18.41 -26.53
N GLU A 797 -40.68 -19.35 -26.90
CA GLU A 797 -41.36 -20.30 -26.02
C GLU A 797 -40.43 -21.40 -25.47
N GLU A 798 -39.25 -21.59 -26.06
CA GLU A 798 -38.20 -22.50 -25.58
C GLU A 798 -37.15 -21.80 -24.70
N VAL A 799 -37.17 -20.45 -24.66
CA VAL A 799 -36.35 -19.64 -23.75
C VAL A 799 -36.95 -19.73 -22.33
N GLU A 800 -36.10 -19.59 -21.30
CA GLU A 800 -36.60 -19.57 -19.93
C GLU A 800 -37.57 -18.41 -19.68
N SER A 801 -38.61 -18.64 -18.88
CA SER A 801 -39.59 -17.60 -18.60
C SER A 801 -38.96 -16.45 -17.83
N ALA A 802 -39.41 -15.21 -18.04
CA ALA A 802 -38.93 -14.03 -17.30
C ALA A 802 -39.07 -14.11 -15.76
N ALA A 803 -39.95 -15.00 -15.25
CA ALA A 803 -40.06 -15.29 -13.82
C ALA A 803 -38.97 -16.27 -13.29
N GLY A 804 -38.28 -16.97 -14.19
CA GLY A 804 -37.05 -17.71 -13.97
C GLY A 804 -35.82 -16.80 -14.08
N GLU A 805 -35.70 -16.04 -15.18
CA GLU A 805 -34.62 -15.05 -15.40
C GLU A 805 -34.47 -14.11 -14.19
N ALA A 806 -35.59 -13.52 -13.75
CA ALA A 806 -35.63 -12.59 -12.60
C ALA A 806 -35.36 -13.24 -11.23
N ARG A 807 -35.13 -14.56 -11.18
CA ARG A 807 -34.67 -15.30 -10.00
C ARG A 807 -33.23 -15.78 -10.14
N GLY A 808 -32.84 -16.25 -11.33
CA GLY A 808 -31.46 -16.61 -11.65
C GLY A 808 -30.50 -15.41 -11.56
N ALA A 809 -30.98 -14.19 -11.80
CA ALA A 809 -30.24 -12.96 -11.57
C ALA A 809 -30.05 -12.56 -10.07
N VAL A 810 -30.54 -13.37 -9.13
CA VAL A 810 -30.51 -13.11 -7.67
C VAL A 810 -30.05 -14.35 -6.88
N SER A 811 -29.38 -15.30 -7.53
CA SER A 811 -28.82 -16.54 -6.96
C SER A 811 -27.38 -16.76 -7.39
#